data_AF-A0A0L8FJ39-F1
#
_entry.id   AF-A0A0L8FJ39-F1
#
_cell.length_a   1.000
_cell.length_b   1.000
_cell.length_c   1.000
_cell.angle_alpha   90.00
_cell.angle_beta   90.00
_cell.angle_gamma   90.00
#
_symmetry.space_group_name_H-M   'P 1'
#
loop_
_entity.id
_entity.type
_entity.pdbx_description
1 polymer ?
#
loop_
_entity_poly.entity_id
_entity_poly.type
_entity_poly.pdbx_seq_one_letter_code
_entity_poly.pdbx_strand_id
1 'polypeptide(L)'
;MQLTADQQQSCIQQYTNAYVLKVCGCNQYLLEEYSLSQYRYIRECIARDKIPQLMLQTKDSVYLAIPENIFWIPTYVQKGVQALNDITKQETIPIWTIKTKLRIKINSATYVNVKGEGKIYVKTGLFHGTELLCPTKETECVDSLNPRWNQWLEYEIPVSEIPRSARLCLSICSVAKRRKTKEEINVKSKEVVKKKERKEKFDYALAWGNLQMFDFNHRLLSDKVGLHLWPMPQGMDELLNPIGIPGSNPNKDCPSLDIEFDKFSHSVTFDMEKFDRYSKQNSYDGYVQDGYVDYINPDAKQMKQLEELVSRDPLSELSEQEMLFVWQLRNHCVLLPHSLPKLLNSVKWNDRSEVAEVYRLLQKWPTLSPEDALELLDCSYMDTNIRNFAVDCLDKGLTDDKLSQYLLQIVQAIKYEPYLDNRLTRFLLKRALLNQRIGQFFFWHLRSEMHETSIRLRFGLILEAYCRGCGAFLKNLLKQLEALDKLAKLSDKLKSEFMREDEQKRFLTDQLSQADYLEALQRFTSPLNSSHMLGDILVRQCYLKTSKKRPLWLVWQNPDPLADYWLSYYKLIFKNGDDLRQDMLTLQVIRIMDSIWKNEGIDLRMIPYGCLSTGKEMGLIEVVPAATTVMAIQHRGGKTAAMQLDSSQLHKWIKERNQKEQYDIAIDTFTKSCAGYCVATFVLGIGDRHSENIMMTEEGQVFHIDFGHFLNHKKKKFGINRERVPFVLTEDFIKVIAKGADQPQKNELFEQFQQLCGQAYLALRKHAKLFITLFTLMLSCGIPELQSMDDIGYLRKTLAVEKSEQEAATYFQEQFNNAYGGSWTTKLDWFFHYLHNRNR
;
A
#
# COMPACT_ATOMS: atom_id res chain seq x y z
N MET A 1 -2.93 -35.35 47.22
CA MET A 1 -1.62 -35.89 47.64
C MET A 1 -0.56 -34.83 47.37
N GLN A 2 0.20 -34.40 48.36
CA GLN A 2 1.35 -33.54 48.13
C GLN A 2 2.51 -34.42 47.68
N LEU A 3 2.91 -34.27 46.41
CA LEU A 3 4.10 -34.92 45.84
C LEU A 3 5.34 -34.43 46.59
N THR A 4 6.31 -35.33 46.82
CA THR A 4 7.64 -34.94 47.32
C THR A 4 8.37 -34.07 46.28
N ALA A 5 9.39 -33.31 46.67
CA ALA A 5 10.15 -32.47 45.74
C ALA A 5 10.70 -33.26 44.54
N ASP A 6 11.23 -34.48 44.77
CA ASP A 6 11.73 -35.36 43.70
C ASP A 6 10.60 -35.86 42.79
N GLN A 7 9.42 -36.15 43.35
CA GLN A 7 8.24 -36.54 42.58
C GLN A 7 7.70 -35.36 41.76
N GLN A 8 7.76 -34.13 42.28
CA GLN A 8 7.41 -32.92 41.54
C GLN A 8 8.40 -32.71 40.39
N GLN A 9 9.70 -32.81 40.65
CA GLN A 9 10.74 -32.67 39.63
C GLN A 9 10.61 -33.73 38.53
N SER A 10 10.37 -34.98 38.90
CA SER A 10 10.14 -36.10 37.97
C SER A 10 8.86 -35.89 37.14
N CYS A 11 7.78 -35.43 37.76
CA CYS A 11 6.53 -35.10 37.07
C CYS A 11 6.72 -33.93 36.09
N ILE A 12 7.45 -32.88 36.48
CA ILE A 12 7.79 -31.76 35.58
C ILE A 12 8.57 -32.31 34.39
N GLN A 13 9.67 -33.04 34.59
CA GLN A 13 10.46 -33.60 33.49
C GLN A 13 9.65 -34.50 32.55
N GLN A 14 8.71 -35.29 33.08
CA GLN A 14 7.86 -36.17 32.30
C GLN A 14 6.85 -35.39 31.44
N TYR A 15 6.32 -34.27 31.93
CA TYR A 15 5.16 -33.61 31.33
C TYR A 15 5.43 -32.20 30.77
N THR A 16 6.60 -31.61 30.97
CA THR A 16 6.95 -30.26 30.46
C THR A 16 6.67 -30.14 28.96
N ASN A 17 6.97 -31.18 28.19
CA ASN A 17 6.81 -31.17 26.74
C ASN A 17 5.46 -31.70 26.26
N ALA A 18 4.56 -32.12 27.15
CA ALA A 18 3.27 -32.74 26.80
C ALA A 18 2.14 -31.72 26.54
N TYR A 19 2.33 -30.46 26.94
CA TYR A 19 1.29 -29.44 26.88
C TYR A 19 1.68 -28.21 26.08
N VAL A 20 0.67 -27.44 25.66
CA VAL A 20 0.77 -26.12 25.05
C VAL A 20 -0.25 -25.19 25.68
N LEU A 21 0.05 -23.89 25.67
CA LEU A 21 -0.86 -22.85 26.14
C LEU A 21 -1.63 -22.28 24.95
N LYS A 22 -2.95 -22.28 25.03
CA LYS A 22 -3.87 -21.67 24.07
C LYS A 22 -4.50 -20.43 24.70
N VAL A 23 -4.67 -19.35 23.95
CA VAL A 23 -5.43 -18.18 24.40
C VAL A 23 -6.92 -18.54 24.51
N CYS A 24 -7.56 -18.19 25.63
CA CYS A 24 -8.98 -18.44 25.81
C CYS A 24 -9.82 -17.67 24.77
N GLY A 25 -10.80 -18.33 24.15
CA GLY A 25 -11.72 -17.69 23.22
C GLY A 25 -11.23 -17.51 21.78
N CYS A 26 -10.00 -17.91 21.42
CA CYS A 26 -9.54 -17.89 20.03
C CYS A 26 -8.47 -18.96 19.74
N ASN A 27 -8.23 -19.23 18.45
CA ASN A 27 -7.24 -20.20 17.99
C ASN A 27 -5.84 -19.58 17.92
N GLN A 28 -5.31 -19.15 19.06
CA GLN A 28 -3.93 -18.69 19.22
C GLN A 28 -3.21 -19.53 20.25
N TYR A 29 -1.97 -19.91 19.94
CA TYR A 29 -1.17 -20.83 20.75
C TYR A 29 0.21 -20.24 21.00
N LEU A 30 0.76 -20.52 22.18
CA LEU A 30 2.13 -20.19 22.56
C LEU A 30 2.98 -21.43 22.35
N LEU A 31 3.47 -21.61 21.12
CA LEU A 31 4.14 -22.83 20.67
C LEU A 31 5.67 -22.74 20.72
N GLU A 32 6.21 -21.55 20.52
CA GLU A 32 7.65 -21.31 20.39
C GLU A 32 8.29 -20.97 21.74
N GLU A 33 9.60 -21.20 21.84
CA GLU A 33 10.42 -20.92 23.03
C GLU A 33 10.74 -19.43 23.20
N TYR A 34 9.71 -18.59 23.13
CA TYR A 34 9.79 -17.16 23.41
C TYR A 34 9.44 -16.87 24.87
N SER A 35 10.03 -15.79 25.40
CA SER A 35 9.56 -15.26 26.69
C SER A 35 8.09 -14.86 26.60
N LEU A 36 7.31 -15.10 27.66
CA LEU A 36 5.87 -14.80 27.68
C LEU A 36 5.57 -13.36 27.27
N SER A 37 6.41 -12.38 27.66
CA SER A 37 6.24 -10.96 27.33
C SER A 37 6.42 -10.64 25.84
N GLN A 38 7.03 -11.54 25.05
CA GLN A 38 7.17 -11.38 23.61
C GLN A 38 5.88 -11.69 22.87
N TYR A 39 5.02 -12.57 23.41
CA TYR A 39 3.72 -12.86 22.82
C TYR A 39 2.82 -11.63 22.85
N ARG A 40 2.30 -11.24 21.68
CA ARG A 40 1.48 -10.04 21.51
C ARG A 40 0.29 -9.99 22.48
N TYR A 41 -0.43 -11.10 22.64
CA TYR A 41 -1.54 -11.22 23.59
C TYR A 41 -1.13 -10.87 25.03
N ILE A 42 -0.01 -11.44 25.50
CA ILE A 42 0.50 -11.19 26.86
C ILE A 42 0.92 -9.73 27.01
N ARG A 43 1.59 -9.16 26.02
CA ARG A 43 1.99 -7.74 26.03
C ARG A 43 0.78 -6.81 26.06
N GLU A 44 -0.26 -7.11 25.30
CA GLU A 44 -1.52 -6.35 25.30
C GLU A 44 -2.25 -6.46 26.65
N CYS A 45 -2.22 -7.63 27.30
CA CYS A 45 -2.73 -7.82 28.65
C CYS A 45 -1.96 -6.96 29.67
N ILE A 46 -0.61 -7.01 29.66
CA ILE A 46 0.23 -6.20 30.55
C ILE A 46 -0.02 -4.70 30.34
N ALA A 47 -0.03 -4.24 29.08
CA ALA A 47 -0.26 -2.83 28.76
C ALA A 47 -1.63 -2.31 29.24
N ARG A 48 -2.62 -3.20 29.36
CA ARG A 48 -3.99 -2.86 29.77
C ARG A 48 -4.32 -3.25 31.22
N ASP A 49 -3.32 -3.67 32.00
CA ASP A 49 -3.49 -4.20 33.35
C ASP A 49 -4.58 -5.29 33.44
N LYS A 50 -4.58 -6.20 32.45
CA LYS A 50 -5.49 -7.34 32.38
C LYS A 50 -4.75 -8.63 32.67
N ILE A 51 -5.42 -9.55 33.38
CA ILE A 51 -4.91 -10.89 33.65
C ILE A 51 -5.03 -11.74 32.35
N PRO A 52 -3.92 -12.26 31.79
CA PRO A 52 -3.97 -13.16 30.66
C PRO A 52 -4.76 -14.43 30.99
N GLN A 53 -5.71 -14.79 30.12
CA GLN A 53 -6.52 -15.99 30.23
C GLN A 53 -6.01 -17.04 29.24
N LEU A 54 -5.43 -18.11 29.77
CA LEU A 54 -4.82 -19.20 28.99
C LEU A 54 -5.44 -20.54 29.37
N MET A 55 -5.61 -21.39 28.37
CA MET A 55 -6.05 -22.77 28.48
C MET A 55 -4.86 -23.71 28.25
N LEU A 56 -4.67 -24.66 29.16
CA LEU A 56 -3.70 -25.74 28.98
C LEU A 56 -4.31 -26.83 28.09
N GLN A 57 -3.63 -27.22 27.02
CA GLN A 57 -4.03 -28.32 26.14
C GLN A 57 -2.88 -29.31 25.95
N THR A 58 -3.20 -30.59 25.79
CA THR A 58 -2.20 -31.62 25.42
C THR A 58 -1.76 -31.43 23.97
N LYS A 59 -0.46 -31.57 23.69
CA LYS A 59 0.07 -31.50 22.32
C LYS A 59 -0.56 -32.53 21.38
N ASP A 60 -0.82 -33.75 21.86
CA ASP A 60 -1.44 -34.81 21.06
C ASP A 60 -2.82 -34.40 20.53
N SER A 61 -3.67 -33.79 21.36
CA SER A 61 -4.97 -33.25 20.94
C SER A 61 -4.82 -32.19 19.84
N VAL A 62 -3.83 -31.30 19.97
CA VAL A 62 -3.55 -30.26 18.97
C VAL A 62 -3.06 -30.89 17.67
N TYR A 63 -2.12 -31.83 17.72
CA TYR A 63 -1.57 -32.50 16.54
C TYR A 63 -2.62 -33.35 15.81
N LEU A 64 -3.51 -34.03 16.54
CA LEU A 64 -4.64 -34.77 15.95
C LEU A 64 -5.64 -33.85 15.25
N ALA A 65 -5.74 -32.59 15.66
CA ALA A 65 -6.61 -31.60 15.01
C ALA A 65 -5.99 -30.99 13.73
N ILE A 66 -4.69 -31.16 13.50
CA ILE A 66 -4.01 -30.67 12.30
C ILE A 66 -4.27 -31.65 11.14
N PRO A 67 -4.90 -31.21 10.04
CA PRO A 67 -5.18 -32.09 8.91
C PRO A 67 -3.90 -32.50 8.16
N GLU A 68 -3.88 -33.72 7.63
CA GLU A 68 -2.81 -34.17 6.74
C GLU A 68 -2.78 -33.36 5.44
N ASN A 69 -1.57 -32.98 5.01
CA ASN A 69 -1.34 -32.24 3.78
C ASN A 69 -0.57 -33.10 2.79
N ILE A 70 -1.19 -33.44 1.66
CA ILE A 70 -0.55 -34.18 0.56
C ILE A 70 -0.38 -33.24 -0.62
N PHE A 71 0.87 -32.99 -1.03
CA PHE A 71 1.19 -32.18 -2.20
C PHE A 71 1.36 -33.06 -3.44
N TRP A 72 0.55 -32.80 -4.47
CA TRP A 72 0.63 -33.50 -5.75
C TRP A 72 1.27 -32.60 -6.80
N ILE A 73 2.37 -33.07 -7.42
CA ILE A 73 3.05 -32.34 -8.49
C ILE A 73 2.15 -32.30 -9.74
N PRO A 74 1.79 -31.12 -10.26
CA PRO A 74 0.98 -31.01 -11.47
C PRO A 74 1.71 -31.49 -12.73
N THR A 75 0.96 -32.03 -13.70
CA THR A 75 1.51 -32.60 -14.95
C THR A 75 2.25 -31.59 -15.82
N TYR A 76 1.87 -30.31 -15.79
CA TYR A 76 2.53 -29.26 -16.57
C TYR A 76 3.97 -28.96 -16.12
N VAL A 77 4.34 -29.32 -14.88
CA VAL A 77 5.68 -29.04 -14.35
C VAL A 77 6.75 -29.76 -15.18
N GLN A 78 6.52 -31.04 -15.51
CA GLN A 78 7.46 -31.82 -16.32
C GLN A 78 7.61 -31.23 -17.73
N LYS A 79 6.50 -30.87 -18.38
CA LYS A 79 6.51 -30.26 -19.72
C LYS A 79 7.20 -28.89 -19.72
N GLY A 80 6.96 -28.08 -18.70
CA GLY A 80 7.56 -26.75 -18.56
C GLY A 80 9.08 -26.81 -18.41
N VAL A 81 9.60 -27.74 -17.60
CA VAL A 81 11.05 -27.94 -17.44
C VAL A 81 11.72 -28.33 -18.75
N GLN A 82 11.09 -29.23 -19.52
CA GLN A 82 11.61 -29.62 -20.83
C GLN A 82 11.63 -28.43 -21.80
N ALA A 83 10.53 -27.69 -21.91
CA ALA A 83 10.45 -26.53 -22.81
C ALA A 83 11.49 -25.46 -22.45
N LEU A 84 11.72 -25.22 -21.15
CA LEU A 84 12.75 -24.29 -20.70
C LEU A 84 14.16 -24.75 -21.09
N ASN A 85 14.46 -26.04 -20.94
CA ASN A 85 15.75 -26.61 -21.36
C ASN A 85 15.98 -26.51 -22.87
N ASP A 86 14.94 -26.65 -23.68
CA ASP A 86 15.05 -26.55 -25.13
C ASP A 86 15.30 -25.10 -25.56
N ILE A 87 14.67 -24.14 -24.87
CA ILE A 87 14.93 -22.71 -25.07
C ILE A 87 16.37 -22.37 -24.69
N THR A 88 16.85 -22.76 -23.51
CA THR A 88 18.18 -22.37 -23.01
C THR A 88 19.36 -22.92 -23.83
N LYS A 89 19.17 -24.03 -24.56
CA LYS A 89 20.22 -24.65 -25.38
C LYS A 89 20.48 -24.01 -26.74
N GLN A 90 19.66 -23.06 -27.18
CA GLN A 90 19.84 -22.44 -28.51
C GLN A 90 21.09 -21.54 -28.53
N GLU A 91 21.78 -21.50 -29.66
CA GLU A 91 22.94 -20.63 -29.86
C GLU A 91 22.55 -19.15 -29.82
N THR A 92 23.36 -18.35 -29.13
CA THR A 92 23.12 -16.91 -28.95
C THR A 92 24.40 -16.11 -29.12
N ILE A 93 24.26 -14.86 -29.54
CA ILE A 93 25.36 -13.88 -29.60
C ILE A 93 25.22 -12.86 -28.45
N PRO A 94 26.31 -12.45 -27.79
CA PRO A 94 26.24 -11.48 -26.70
C PRO A 94 25.92 -10.06 -27.21
N ILE A 95 25.06 -9.34 -26.48
CA ILE A 95 24.59 -8.01 -26.88
C ILE A 95 25.71 -6.98 -27.11
N TRP A 96 26.81 -7.03 -26.35
CA TRP A 96 27.89 -6.04 -26.49
C TRP A 96 28.65 -6.10 -27.81
N THR A 97 28.49 -7.19 -28.57
CA THR A 97 29.06 -7.32 -29.92
C THR A 97 28.31 -6.49 -30.95
N ILE A 98 27.08 -6.07 -30.65
CA ILE A 98 26.21 -5.31 -31.56
C ILE A 98 26.43 -3.81 -31.33
N LYS A 99 27.28 -3.19 -32.16
CA LYS A 99 27.63 -1.76 -32.07
C LYS A 99 26.70 -0.83 -32.84
N THR A 100 25.74 -1.37 -33.56
CA THR A 100 24.76 -0.57 -34.32
C THR A 100 23.81 0.15 -33.37
N LYS A 101 23.29 1.30 -33.81
CA LYS A 101 22.19 1.97 -33.11
C LYS A 101 20.93 1.11 -33.11
N LEU A 102 20.12 1.24 -32.06
CA LEU A 102 18.81 0.62 -32.01
C LEU A 102 17.90 1.22 -33.08
N ARG A 103 17.24 0.36 -33.86
CA ARG A 103 16.18 0.78 -34.77
C ARG A 103 14.93 -0.07 -34.55
N ILE A 104 13.78 0.59 -34.59
CA ILE A 104 12.47 -0.05 -34.43
C ILE A 104 11.56 0.49 -35.51
N LYS A 105 10.93 -0.41 -36.26
CA LYS A 105 10.01 -0.04 -37.32
C LYS A 105 8.58 -0.07 -36.82
N ILE A 106 7.87 1.03 -37.01
CA ILE A 106 6.43 1.12 -36.79
C ILE A 106 5.74 0.88 -38.13
N ASN A 107 5.04 -0.25 -38.25
CA ASN A 107 4.42 -0.66 -39.51
C ASN A 107 3.02 -0.06 -39.68
N SER A 108 2.08 -0.48 -38.84
CA SER A 108 0.67 -0.10 -38.92
C SER A 108 -0.01 -0.18 -37.56
N ALA A 109 -1.17 0.46 -37.44
CA ALA A 109 -2.10 0.23 -36.35
C ALA A 109 -3.43 -0.30 -36.89
N THR A 110 -4.18 -1.02 -36.06
CA THR A 110 -5.57 -1.41 -36.35
C THR A 110 -6.48 -1.08 -35.17
N TYR A 111 -7.80 -1.04 -35.38
CA TYR A 111 -8.80 -0.71 -34.34
C TYR A 111 -8.59 0.64 -33.65
N VAL A 112 -8.03 1.64 -34.34
CA VAL A 112 -7.83 3.00 -33.81
C VAL A 112 -9.11 3.81 -33.99
N ASN A 113 -9.74 4.18 -32.88
CA ASN A 113 -10.96 5.00 -32.89
C ASN A 113 -10.63 6.46 -32.54
N VAL A 114 -10.79 7.37 -33.52
CA VAL A 114 -10.59 8.82 -33.35
C VAL A 114 -11.93 9.54 -33.46
N LYS A 115 -12.18 10.53 -32.60
CA LYS A 115 -13.41 11.35 -32.67
C LYS A 115 -13.29 12.38 -33.81
N GLY A 116 -13.61 11.96 -35.03
CA GLY A 116 -13.62 12.79 -36.26
C GLY A 116 -12.39 12.58 -37.14
N GLU A 117 -12.33 13.29 -38.29
CA GLU A 117 -11.14 13.30 -39.15
C GLU A 117 -9.96 13.92 -38.40
N GLY A 118 -8.91 13.11 -38.18
CA GLY A 118 -7.74 13.52 -37.40
C GLY A 118 -6.45 12.94 -37.98
N LYS A 119 -5.34 13.65 -37.74
CA LYS A 119 -4.01 13.09 -37.96
C LYS A 119 -3.53 12.40 -36.69
N ILE A 120 -2.89 11.26 -36.85
CA ILE A 120 -2.29 10.50 -35.76
C ILE A 120 -0.82 10.19 -36.04
N TYR A 121 -0.07 9.94 -34.99
CA TYR A 121 1.32 9.47 -35.05
C TYR A 121 1.59 8.55 -33.87
N VAL A 122 2.70 7.83 -33.91
CA VAL A 122 3.16 7.00 -32.79
C VAL A 122 4.33 7.69 -32.12
N LYS A 123 4.22 7.93 -30.82
CA LYS A 123 5.33 8.40 -29.98
C LYS A 123 5.97 7.20 -29.30
N THR A 124 7.29 7.21 -29.21
CA THR A 124 8.07 6.11 -28.62
C THR A 124 9.20 6.66 -27.74
N GLY A 125 9.51 5.96 -26.67
CA GLY A 125 10.66 6.26 -25.80
C GLY A 125 11.23 4.97 -25.21
N LEU A 126 12.53 4.97 -24.96
CA LEU A 126 13.24 3.86 -24.32
C LEU A 126 13.53 4.24 -22.87
N PHE A 127 13.04 3.43 -21.93
CA PHE A 127 13.08 3.74 -20.49
C PHE A 127 13.80 2.66 -19.69
N HIS A 128 14.47 3.06 -18.61
CA HIS A 128 14.88 2.20 -17.50
C HIS A 128 14.20 2.73 -16.24
N GLY A 129 13.30 1.96 -15.62
CA GLY A 129 12.43 2.53 -14.59
C GLY A 129 11.61 3.69 -15.16
N THR A 130 11.66 4.83 -14.49
CA THR A 130 11.05 6.09 -14.90
C THR A 130 11.98 6.97 -15.75
N GLU A 131 13.26 6.61 -15.87
CA GLU A 131 14.27 7.40 -16.57
C GLU A 131 14.31 7.10 -18.07
N LEU A 132 14.45 8.15 -18.87
CA LEU A 132 14.58 8.06 -20.32
C LEU A 132 16.04 7.81 -20.70
N LEU A 133 16.31 6.73 -21.45
CA LEU A 133 17.66 6.33 -21.84
C LEU A 133 18.23 7.15 -23.01
N CYS A 134 17.36 7.67 -23.87
CA CYS A 134 17.70 8.51 -25.03
C CYS A 134 16.46 9.33 -25.48
N PRO A 135 16.63 10.44 -26.23
CA PRO A 135 15.50 11.26 -26.69
C PRO A 135 14.38 10.46 -27.37
N THR A 136 13.12 10.82 -27.09
CA THR A 136 11.94 10.16 -27.67
C THR A 136 11.92 10.30 -29.20
N LYS A 137 11.35 9.30 -29.90
CA LYS A 137 11.16 9.32 -31.35
C LYS A 137 9.69 9.26 -31.71
N GLU A 138 9.32 9.95 -32.78
CA GLU A 138 7.95 10.05 -33.28
C GLU A 138 7.91 9.65 -34.75
N THR A 139 6.85 8.97 -35.15
CA THR A 139 6.58 8.72 -36.57
C THR A 139 6.05 9.98 -37.26
N GLU A 140 6.00 9.94 -38.59
CA GLU A 140 5.25 10.93 -39.35
C GLU A 140 3.75 10.92 -38.99
N CYS A 141 3.10 12.07 -39.17
CA CYS A 141 1.66 12.19 -38.97
C CYS A 141 0.89 11.66 -40.18
N VAL A 142 0.09 10.61 -39.98
CA VAL A 142 -0.74 9.97 -41.01
C VAL A 142 -2.23 10.21 -40.74
N ASP A 143 -3.07 9.91 -41.72
CA ASP A 143 -4.52 9.97 -41.56
C ASP A 143 -5.02 8.83 -40.66
N SER A 144 -5.90 9.14 -39.71
CA SER A 144 -6.51 8.15 -38.81
C SER A 144 -7.28 7.02 -39.52
N LEU A 145 -7.77 7.26 -40.76
CA LEU A 145 -8.48 6.25 -41.56
C LEU A 145 -7.55 5.21 -42.18
N ASN A 146 -6.26 5.54 -42.35
CA ASN A 146 -5.25 4.63 -42.87
C ASN A 146 -3.96 4.73 -42.05
N PRO A 147 -3.97 4.20 -40.81
CA PRO A 147 -2.87 4.32 -39.86
C PRO A 147 -1.69 3.39 -40.22
N ARG A 148 -0.97 3.72 -41.30
CA ARG A 148 0.20 2.98 -41.81
C ARG A 148 1.40 3.92 -41.93
N TRP A 149 2.52 3.55 -41.33
CA TRP A 149 3.76 4.34 -41.33
C TRP A 149 4.89 3.65 -42.09
N ASN A 150 5.08 2.33 -41.88
CA ASN A 150 6.21 1.57 -42.41
C ASN A 150 7.57 2.26 -42.19
N GLN A 151 7.74 2.95 -41.06
CA GLN A 151 8.84 3.86 -40.80
C GLN A 151 9.81 3.26 -39.78
N TRP A 152 11.10 3.23 -40.10
CA TRP A 152 12.16 2.95 -39.13
C TRP A 152 12.48 4.18 -38.29
N LEU A 153 12.38 4.03 -36.97
CA LEU A 153 12.85 5.01 -35.98
C LEU A 153 14.23 4.57 -35.48
N GLU A 154 15.24 5.41 -35.69
CA GLU A 154 16.60 5.19 -35.16
C GLU A 154 16.77 5.97 -33.85
N TYR A 155 17.20 5.26 -32.80
CA TYR A 155 17.42 5.83 -31.46
C TYR A 155 18.90 6.15 -31.25
N GLU A 156 19.17 7.16 -30.44
CA GLU A 156 20.53 7.63 -30.11
C GLU A 156 21.16 6.78 -28.99
N ILE A 157 21.04 5.46 -29.12
CA ILE A 157 21.63 4.48 -28.21
C ILE A 157 22.09 3.26 -29.01
N PRO A 158 23.36 2.82 -28.87
CA PRO A 158 23.82 1.55 -29.42
C PRO A 158 23.10 0.37 -28.77
N VAL A 159 22.84 -0.70 -29.52
CA VAL A 159 22.25 -1.93 -28.97
C VAL A 159 23.11 -2.48 -27.82
N SER A 160 24.44 -2.36 -27.90
CA SER A 160 25.36 -2.79 -26.86
C SER A 160 25.21 -2.07 -25.51
N GLU A 161 24.59 -0.89 -25.48
CA GLU A 161 24.44 -0.06 -24.27
C GLU A 161 23.04 -0.20 -23.64
N ILE A 162 22.14 -0.99 -24.23
CA ILE A 162 20.78 -1.17 -23.70
C ILE A 162 20.86 -2.00 -22.40
N PRO A 163 20.43 -1.45 -21.24
CA PRO A 163 20.45 -2.17 -19.98
C PRO A 163 19.41 -3.31 -19.97
N ARG A 164 19.65 -4.33 -19.14
CA ARG A 164 18.81 -5.54 -19.08
C ARG A 164 17.32 -5.26 -18.86
N SER A 165 16.99 -4.26 -18.03
CA SER A 165 15.59 -3.89 -17.72
C SER A 165 15.03 -2.77 -18.60
N ALA A 166 15.65 -2.50 -19.76
CA ALA A 166 15.14 -1.49 -20.70
C ALA A 166 13.76 -1.87 -21.25
N ARG A 167 12.91 -0.85 -21.42
CA ARG A 167 11.55 -0.97 -21.91
C ARG A 167 11.29 0.02 -23.04
N LEU A 168 10.66 -0.47 -24.10
CA LEU A 168 10.06 0.38 -25.12
C LEU A 168 8.67 0.79 -24.65
N CYS A 169 8.47 2.08 -24.44
CA CYS A 169 7.16 2.67 -24.13
C CYS A 169 6.65 3.41 -25.36
N LEU A 170 5.40 3.19 -25.73
CA LEU A 170 4.83 3.78 -26.93
C LEU A 170 3.35 4.16 -26.75
N SER A 171 2.89 5.09 -27.58
CA SER A 171 1.50 5.50 -27.63
C SER A 171 1.09 5.96 -29.02
N ILE A 172 -0.19 5.78 -29.33
CA ILE A 172 -0.82 6.38 -30.51
C ILE A 172 -1.36 7.74 -30.09
N CYS A 173 -0.83 8.80 -30.66
CA CYS A 173 -1.20 10.18 -30.38
C CYS A 173 -2.10 10.75 -31.48
N SER A 174 -3.06 11.59 -31.10
CA SER A 174 -3.87 12.37 -32.02
C SER A 174 -3.53 13.85 -31.94
N VAL A 175 -3.45 14.50 -33.10
CA VAL A 175 -3.28 15.95 -33.19
C VAL A 175 -4.65 16.61 -33.23
N ALA A 176 -5.00 17.37 -32.19
CA ALA A 176 -6.24 18.14 -32.15
C ALA A 176 -5.98 19.65 -32.22
N LYS A 177 -7.02 20.39 -32.63
CA LYS A 177 -7.04 21.86 -32.66
C LYS A 177 -8.06 22.36 -31.65
N ARG A 178 -7.62 22.98 -30.54
CA ARG A 178 -8.55 23.62 -29.59
C ARG A 178 -8.76 25.09 -29.94
N ARG A 179 -9.99 25.57 -29.80
CA ARG A 179 -10.29 27.02 -29.78
C ARG A 179 -10.14 27.50 -28.33
N LYS A 180 -9.14 28.35 -28.04
CA LYS A 180 -9.04 29.10 -26.78
C LYS A 180 -9.28 30.59 -27.04
N THR A 181 -10.16 31.22 -26.27
CA THR A 181 -10.32 32.67 -26.19
C THR A 181 -9.45 33.21 -25.06
N LYS A 182 -8.46 34.05 -25.35
CA LYS A 182 -7.76 34.86 -24.34
C LYS A 182 -8.50 36.20 -24.19
N GLU A 183 -8.81 36.58 -22.96
CA GLU A 183 -9.22 37.94 -22.61
C GLU A 183 -7.96 38.72 -22.23
N GLU A 184 -7.64 39.79 -22.97
CA GLU A 184 -6.61 40.75 -22.58
C GLU A 184 -7.30 42.01 -22.06
N ILE A 185 -7.02 42.38 -20.81
CA ILE A 185 -7.50 43.62 -20.20
C ILE A 185 -6.42 44.69 -20.43
N ASN A 186 -6.76 45.74 -21.18
CA ASN A 186 -5.86 46.88 -21.35
C ASN A 186 -5.89 47.75 -20.08
N VAL A 187 -4.79 47.72 -19.31
CA VAL A 187 -4.68 48.36 -17.99
C VAL A 187 -4.84 49.89 -18.04
N LYS A 188 -4.72 50.51 -19.22
CA LYS A 188 -4.81 51.98 -19.36
C LYS A 188 -6.20 52.54 -19.70
N SER A 189 -7.12 51.76 -20.25
CA SER A 189 -8.41 52.29 -20.76
C SER A 189 -9.67 51.63 -20.23
N LYS A 190 -9.58 50.52 -19.45
CA LYS A 190 -10.75 49.74 -18.99
C LYS A 190 -11.72 49.31 -20.11
N GLU A 191 -11.28 49.32 -21.37
CA GLU A 191 -12.05 48.77 -22.49
C GLU A 191 -11.57 47.37 -22.86
N VAL A 192 -12.54 46.46 -23.03
CA VAL A 192 -12.32 45.11 -23.55
C VAL A 192 -12.07 45.22 -25.06
N VAL A 193 -10.83 45.04 -25.49
CA VAL A 193 -10.48 45.07 -26.92
C VAL A 193 -10.72 43.69 -27.55
N LYS A 194 -11.22 43.69 -28.80
CA LYS A 194 -11.66 42.51 -29.58
C LYS A 194 -10.67 41.33 -29.56
N LYS A 195 -11.25 40.13 -29.34
CA LYS A 195 -10.65 38.78 -29.39
C LYS A 195 -9.73 38.57 -30.59
N LYS A 196 -8.45 38.29 -30.34
CA LYS A 196 -7.55 37.69 -31.34
C LYS A 196 -7.60 36.17 -31.18
N GLU A 197 -8.23 35.49 -32.12
CA GLU A 197 -8.34 34.03 -32.14
C GLU A 197 -6.98 33.41 -32.51
N ARG A 198 -6.37 32.66 -31.58
CA ARG A 198 -5.21 31.79 -31.89
C ARG A 198 -5.65 30.33 -31.74
N LYS A 199 -5.53 29.56 -32.83
CA LYS A 199 -5.70 28.10 -32.82
C LYS A 199 -4.37 27.48 -32.38
N GLU A 200 -4.28 27.00 -31.16
CA GLU A 200 -3.14 26.19 -30.72
C GLU A 200 -3.42 24.72 -31.02
N LYS A 201 -2.41 24.04 -31.59
CA LYS A 201 -2.40 22.58 -31.70
C LYS A 201 -2.07 22.01 -30.33
N PHE A 202 -2.76 20.96 -29.94
CA PHE A 202 -2.39 20.17 -28.77
C PHE A 202 -2.51 18.70 -29.14
N ASP A 203 -1.59 17.91 -28.60
CA ASP A 203 -1.54 16.47 -28.81
C ASP A 203 -2.06 15.77 -27.56
N TYR A 204 -2.67 14.62 -27.75
CA TYR A 204 -3.11 13.76 -26.67
C TYR A 204 -2.98 12.29 -27.08
N ALA A 205 -2.63 11.43 -26.14
CA ALA A 205 -2.53 10.01 -26.37
C ALA A 205 -3.94 9.37 -26.39
N LEU A 206 -4.16 8.46 -27.34
CA LEU A 206 -5.39 7.67 -27.48
C LEU A 206 -5.28 6.34 -26.75
N ALA A 207 -4.14 5.68 -26.90
CA ALA A 207 -3.82 4.39 -26.32
C ALA A 207 -2.30 4.26 -26.14
N TRP A 208 -1.88 3.45 -25.17
CA TRP A 208 -0.47 3.23 -24.84
C TRP A 208 -0.13 1.75 -24.73
N GLY A 209 1.15 1.41 -24.81
CA GLY A 209 1.63 0.06 -24.58
C GLY A 209 3.13 0.05 -24.29
N ASN A 210 3.56 -0.92 -23.50
CA ASN A 210 4.97 -1.08 -23.13
C ASN A 210 5.45 -2.49 -23.46
N LEU A 211 6.69 -2.61 -23.93
CA LEU A 211 7.37 -3.88 -24.20
C LEU A 211 8.69 -3.92 -23.43
N GLN A 212 8.97 -5.05 -22.79
CA GLN A 212 10.33 -5.33 -22.31
C GLN A 212 11.23 -5.55 -23.51
N MET A 213 12.40 -4.88 -23.55
CA MET A 213 13.35 -5.09 -24.65
C MET A 213 13.94 -6.50 -24.63
N PHE A 214 13.89 -7.17 -23.48
CA PHE A 214 14.35 -8.54 -23.32
C PHE A 214 13.22 -9.45 -22.85
N ASP A 215 13.22 -10.70 -23.31
CA ASP A 215 12.33 -11.73 -22.79
C ASP A 215 12.78 -12.24 -21.40
N PHE A 216 12.02 -13.18 -20.84
CA PHE A 216 12.33 -13.78 -19.53
C PHE A 216 13.63 -14.60 -19.54
N ASN A 217 14.12 -15.00 -20.72
CA ASN A 217 15.34 -15.77 -20.92
C ASN A 217 16.51 -14.89 -21.41
N HIS A 218 16.46 -13.60 -21.11
CA HIS A 218 17.52 -12.61 -21.37
C HIS A 218 17.79 -12.31 -22.86
N ARG A 219 16.87 -12.65 -23.76
CA ARG A 219 17.05 -12.42 -25.20
C ARG A 219 16.41 -11.11 -25.64
N LEU A 220 17.13 -10.34 -26.45
CA LEU A 220 16.64 -9.11 -27.04
C LEU A 220 15.47 -9.43 -27.98
N LEU A 221 14.39 -8.64 -27.92
CA LEU A 221 13.29 -8.72 -28.87
C LEU A 221 13.80 -8.56 -30.30
N SER A 222 13.28 -9.39 -31.20
CA SER A 222 13.62 -9.43 -32.62
C SER A 222 12.38 -9.79 -33.45
N ASP A 223 12.47 -9.63 -34.77
CA ASP A 223 11.37 -9.88 -35.71
C ASP A 223 10.12 -9.01 -35.44
N LYS A 224 8.93 -9.46 -35.87
CA LYS A 224 7.67 -8.73 -35.80
C LYS A 224 6.91 -9.02 -34.51
N VAL A 225 6.38 -7.98 -33.89
CA VAL A 225 5.58 -8.03 -32.66
C VAL A 225 4.28 -7.27 -32.89
N GLY A 226 3.14 -7.95 -32.69
CA GLY A 226 1.84 -7.31 -32.59
C GLY A 226 1.52 -6.99 -31.13
N LEU A 227 1.20 -5.73 -30.84
CA LEU A 227 0.92 -5.24 -29.48
C LEU A 227 -0.48 -4.66 -29.40
N HIS A 228 -1.38 -5.28 -28.63
CA HIS A 228 -2.68 -4.70 -28.30
C HIS A 228 -2.50 -3.70 -27.16
N LEU A 229 -3.00 -2.48 -27.37
CA LEU A 229 -2.75 -1.33 -26.51
C LEU A 229 -3.80 -1.19 -25.41
N TRP A 230 -3.42 -0.44 -24.38
CA TRP A 230 -4.24 -0.10 -23.23
C TRP A 230 -4.86 1.29 -23.43
N PRO A 231 -6.08 1.53 -22.90
CA PRO A 231 -6.63 2.87 -22.85
C PRO A 231 -5.77 3.77 -21.95
N MET A 232 -5.70 5.06 -22.28
CA MET A 232 -5.03 6.03 -21.41
C MET A 232 -5.74 6.14 -20.05
N PRO A 233 -4.99 6.16 -18.94
CA PRO A 233 -5.55 6.46 -17.63
C PRO A 233 -6.25 7.83 -17.62
N GLN A 234 -7.33 7.95 -16.85
CA GLN A 234 -8.05 9.21 -16.73
C GLN A 234 -7.19 10.28 -16.05
N GLY A 235 -7.09 11.47 -16.64
CA GLY A 235 -6.32 12.58 -16.07
C GLY A 235 -4.82 12.55 -16.37
N MET A 236 -4.35 11.58 -17.16
CA MET A 236 -2.96 11.54 -17.60
C MET A 236 -2.72 12.53 -18.75
N ASP A 237 -1.91 13.56 -18.49
CA ASP A 237 -1.50 14.55 -19.50
C ASP A 237 -0.26 14.10 -20.28
N GLU A 238 0.54 13.19 -19.71
CA GLU A 238 1.72 12.61 -20.37
C GLU A 238 1.32 11.73 -21.56
N LEU A 239 2.13 11.80 -22.62
CA LEU A 239 1.88 11.03 -23.84
C LEU A 239 2.38 9.59 -23.76
N LEU A 240 3.28 9.27 -22.83
CA LEU A 240 3.82 7.92 -22.60
C LEU A 240 3.57 7.51 -21.16
N ASN A 241 3.46 6.20 -20.89
CA ASN A 241 3.20 5.69 -19.55
C ASN A 241 4.26 4.66 -19.12
N PRO A 242 5.47 5.08 -18.72
CA PRO A 242 6.55 4.15 -18.37
C PRO A 242 6.28 3.33 -17.10
N ILE A 243 5.39 3.79 -16.21
CA ILE A 243 5.01 3.05 -15.00
C ILE A 243 4.01 1.92 -15.32
N GLY A 244 3.32 2.02 -16.46
CA GLY A 244 2.37 1.03 -16.93
C GLY A 244 2.96 -0.37 -17.11
N ILE A 245 2.14 -1.38 -16.79
CA ILE A 245 2.51 -2.80 -16.90
C ILE A 245 2.88 -3.13 -18.36
N PRO A 246 4.04 -3.76 -18.61
CA PRO A 246 4.42 -4.20 -19.95
C PRO A 246 3.61 -5.41 -20.39
N GLY A 247 3.31 -5.46 -21.70
CA GLY A 247 2.59 -6.56 -22.33
C GLY A 247 1.34 -6.12 -23.08
N SER A 248 0.84 -7.06 -23.89
CA SER A 248 -0.35 -6.86 -24.72
C SER A 248 -1.62 -6.93 -23.88
N ASN A 249 -2.57 -6.03 -24.17
CA ASN A 249 -3.92 -6.12 -23.66
C ASN A 249 -4.55 -7.47 -24.07
N PRO A 250 -5.13 -8.26 -23.14
CA PRO A 250 -5.77 -9.52 -23.48
C PRO A 250 -7.10 -9.33 -24.23
N ASN A 251 -7.73 -8.15 -24.13
CA ASN A 251 -8.85 -7.81 -25.00
C ASN A 251 -8.31 -7.49 -26.40
N LYS A 252 -8.74 -8.25 -27.41
CA LYS A 252 -8.32 -8.06 -28.81
C LYS A 252 -9.12 -6.97 -29.52
N ASP A 253 -10.26 -6.57 -28.98
CA ASP A 253 -11.11 -5.49 -29.52
C ASP A 253 -10.62 -4.12 -29.04
N CYS A 254 -9.32 -3.84 -29.19
CA CYS A 254 -8.70 -2.56 -28.84
C CYS A 254 -7.64 -2.17 -29.86
N PRO A 255 -7.16 -0.90 -29.87
CA PRO A 255 -6.12 -0.47 -30.78
C PRO A 255 -4.90 -1.40 -30.70
N SER A 256 -4.38 -1.84 -31.83
CA SER A 256 -3.17 -2.67 -31.87
C SER A 256 -2.13 -2.05 -32.79
N LEU A 257 -0.86 -2.31 -32.50
CA LEU A 257 0.29 -1.80 -33.25
C LEU A 257 1.16 -2.96 -33.75
N ASP A 258 1.51 -2.91 -35.02
CA ASP A 258 2.47 -3.82 -35.64
C ASP A 258 3.86 -3.18 -35.62
N ILE A 259 4.77 -3.80 -34.87
CA ILE A 259 6.12 -3.33 -34.61
C ILE A 259 7.10 -4.35 -35.18
N GLU A 260 8.24 -3.90 -35.69
CA GLU A 260 9.29 -4.77 -36.21
C GLU A 260 10.65 -4.32 -35.70
N PHE A 261 11.41 -5.27 -35.16
CA PHE A 261 12.74 -5.08 -34.59
C PHE A 261 13.82 -5.58 -35.56
N ASP A 262 15.05 -5.07 -35.42
CA ASP A 262 16.19 -5.58 -36.18
C ASP A 262 16.38 -7.09 -35.96
N LYS A 263 16.78 -7.78 -37.04
CA LYS A 263 17.09 -9.21 -37.04
C LYS A 263 18.58 -9.43 -37.15
N PHE A 264 19.11 -10.28 -36.29
CA PHE A 264 20.53 -10.66 -36.28
C PHE A 264 20.70 -12.11 -36.73
N SER A 265 21.95 -12.53 -36.99
CA SER A 265 22.26 -13.88 -37.46
C SER A 265 21.83 -14.96 -36.46
N HIS A 266 21.90 -14.66 -35.17
CA HIS A 266 21.45 -15.50 -34.06
C HIS A 266 20.72 -14.62 -33.04
N SER A 267 19.98 -15.25 -32.12
CA SER A 267 19.34 -14.51 -31.02
C SER A 267 20.39 -13.77 -30.19
N VAL A 268 20.16 -12.47 -29.97
CA VAL A 268 21.01 -11.64 -29.14
C VAL A 268 20.63 -11.83 -27.67
N THR A 269 21.60 -12.07 -26.79
CA THR A 269 21.36 -12.30 -25.36
C THR A 269 22.14 -11.35 -24.46
N PHE A 270 21.56 -11.03 -23.31
CA PHE A 270 22.24 -10.34 -22.21
C PHE A 270 22.89 -11.39 -21.29
N ASP A 271 24.14 -11.74 -21.60
CA ASP A 271 24.91 -12.77 -20.89
C ASP A 271 25.53 -12.19 -19.61
N MET A 272 24.90 -12.46 -18.46
CA MET A 272 25.35 -11.97 -17.14
C MET A 272 26.72 -12.53 -16.73
N GLU A 273 27.05 -13.78 -17.04
CA GLU A 273 28.32 -14.39 -16.61
C GLU A 273 29.51 -13.76 -17.35
N LYS A 274 29.36 -13.54 -18.65
CA LYS A 274 30.40 -12.84 -19.42
C LYS A 274 30.41 -11.34 -19.13
N PHE A 275 29.28 -10.76 -18.74
CA PHE A 275 29.23 -9.39 -18.21
C PHE A 275 30.05 -9.24 -16.93
N ASP A 276 29.95 -10.20 -16.01
CA ASP A 276 30.78 -10.28 -14.79
C ASP A 276 32.27 -10.51 -15.11
N ARG A 277 32.61 -11.21 -16.19
CA ARG A 277 34.00 -11.32 -16.65
C ARG A 277 34.51 -10.01 -17.25
N TYR A 278 33.67 -9.32 -18.04
CA TYR A 278 33.97 -8.00 -18.59
C TYR A 278 34.20 -6.97 -17.49
N SER A 279 33.37 -6.95 -16.42
CA SER A 279 33.57 -6.05 -15.28
C SER A 279 34.90 -6.32 -14.58
N LYS A 280 35.28 -7.60 -14.42
CA LYS A 280 36.58 -8.00 -13.84
C LYS A 280 37.77 -7.67 -14.75
N GLN A 281 37.66 -7.84 -16.06
CA GLN A 281 38.74 -7.56 -17.02
C GLN A 281 38.96 -6.06 -17.24
N ASN A 282 37.90 -5.27 -17.43
CA ASN A 282 38.03 -3.81 -17.57
C ASN A 282 38.39 -3.11 -16.27
N SER A 283 38.13 -3.71 -15.10
CA SER A 283 38.66 -3.19 -13.83
C SER A 283 40.20 -3.28 -13.74
N TYR A 284 40.82 -4.16 -14.54
CA TYR A 284 42.28 -4.28 -14.66
C TYR A 284 42.85 -3.55 -15.89
N ASP A 285 42.18 -3.58 -17.04
CA ASP A 285 42.73 -3.01 -18.30
C ASP A 285 42.23 -1.58 -18.62
N GLY A 286 41.04 -1.18 -18.19
CA GLY A 286 40.46 0.13 -18.53
C GLY A 286 40.89 1.27 -17.62
N TYR A 287 41.41 0.96 -16.42
CA TYR A 287 41.83 1.94 -15.41
C TYR A 287 43.35 2.04 -15.23
N VAL A 288 44.14 1.21 -15.92
CA VAL A 288 45.61 1.22 -15.83
C VAL A 288 46.26 1.99 -16.99
N GLN A 289 45.52 2.31 -18.06
CA GLN A 289 46.11 3.00 -19.21
C GLN A 289 46.37 4.51 -19.02
N ASP A 290 45.80 5.16 -17.99
CA ASP A 290 45.99 6.60 -17.69
C ASP A 290 46.48 6.90 -16.26
N GLY A 291 47.06 5.93 -15.55
CA GLY A 291 47.96 6.21 -14.42
C GLY A 291 47.39 6.89 -13.15
N TYR A 292 46.08 7.06 -13.00
CA TYR A 292 45.47 7.61 -11.78
C TYR A 292 44.30 6.74 -11.29
N VAL A 293 44.58 5.76 -10.42
CA VAL A 293 43.56 5.29 -9.47
C VAL A 293 43.60 6.27 -8.31
N ASP A 294 42.96 7.43 -8.47
CA ASP A 294 42.65 8.26 -7.32
C ASP A 294 41.60 7.49 -6.52
N TYR A 295 42.06 6.70 -5.56
CA TYR A 295 41.28 6.51 -4.34
C TYR A 295 41.13 7.91 -3.74
N ILE A 296 40.15 8.67 -4.23
CA ILE A 296 39.76 9.93 -3.60
C ILE A 296 39.47 9.52 -2.17
N ASN A 297 40.37 9.91 -1.27
CA ASN A 297 40.18 9.74 0.13
C ASN A 297 39.44 11.02 0.55
N PRO A 298 38.11 10.99 0.63
CA PRO A 298 37.34 12.19 0.86
C PRO A 298 37.79 12.82 2.16
N ASP A 299 37.97 14.13 2.15
CA ASP A 299 38.19 14.85 3.39
C ASP A 299 36.93 14.77 4.30
N ALA A 300 37.08 15.17 5.55
CA ALA A 300 35.97 15.13 6.51
C ALA A 300 34.75 15.98 6.06
N LYS A 301 34.96 17.01 5.23
CA LYS A 301 33.89 17.86 4.72
C LYS A 301 33.12 17.15 3.60
N GLN A 302 33.82 16.47 2.70
CA GLN A 302 33.22 15.65 1.64
C GLN A 302 32.44 14.48 2.23
N MET A 303 32.97 13.82 3.27
CA MET A 303 32.22 12.76 3.96
C MET A 303 30.94 13.28 4.62
N LYS A 304 31.02 14.42 5.31
CA LYS A 304 29.83 15.05 5.91
C LYS A 304 28.79 15.45 4.84
N GLN A 305 29.24 15.95 3.69
CA GLN A 305 28.35 16.27 2.58
C GLN A 305 27.68 15.01 2.01
N LEU A 306 28.42 13.90 1.87
CA LEU A 306 27.84 12.62 1.44
C LEU A 306 26.77 12.12 2.42
N GLU A 307 27.05 12.16 3.73
CA GLU A 307 26.08 11.79 4.76
C GLU A 307 24.82 12.66 4.72
N GLU A 308 24.97 13.97 4.50
CA GLU A 308 23.84 14.88 4.34
C GLU A 308 22.96 14.49 3.13
N LEU A 309 23.58 14.26 1.97
CA LEU A 309 22.86 13.84 0.75
C LEU A 309 22.13 12.51 0.94
N VAL A 310 22.79 11.54 1.58
CA VAL A 310 22.24 10.20 1.82
C VAL A 310 21.09 10.23 2.83
N SER A 311 21.12 11.16 3.79
CA SER A 311 20.06 11.32 4.79
C SER A 311 18.76 11.93 4.23
N ARG A 312 18.79 12.52 3.03
CA ARG A 312 17.62 13.13 2.40
C ARG A 312 16.57 12.07 2.04
N ASP A 313 15.30 12.47 2.11
CA ASP A 313 14.17 11.58 1.88
C ASP A 313 14.13 11.02 0.43
N PRO A 314 13.42 9.90 0.15
CA PRO A 314 13.43 9.25 -1.17
C PRO A 314 12.99 10.15 -2.32
N LEU A 315 12.08 11.10 -2.07
CA LEU A 315 11.56 12.03 -3.08
C LEU A 315 12.40 13.31 -3.22
N SER A 316 13.48 13.45 -2.46
CA SER A 316 14.47 14.51 -2.69
C SER A 316 15.22 14.23 -3.98
N GLU A 317 15.07 15.13 -4.96
CA GLU A 317 15.86 15.15 -6.18
C GLU A 317 17.32 15.51 -5.89
N LEU A 318 18.24 14.92 -6.66
CA LEU A 318 19.66 15.26 -6.65
C LEU A 318 19.96 16.08 -7.91
N SER A 319 20.70 17.17 -7.74
CA SER A 319 21.24 17.91 -8.88
C SER A 319 22.31 17.09 -9.63
N GLU A 320 22.58 17.42 -10.90
CA GLU A 320 23.63 16.74 -11.69
C GLU A 320 25.01 16.77 -11.02
N GLN A 321 25.32 17.84 -10.29
CA GLN A 321 26.58 17.97 -9.53
C GLN A 321 26.61 17.04 -8.32
N GLU A 322 25.49 16.92 -7.59
CA GLU A 322 25.36 16.00 -6.46
C GLU A 322 25.41 14.54 -6.94
N MET A 323 24.74 14.20 -8.05
CA MET A 323 24.81 12.87 -8.65
C MET A 323 26.24 12.50 -9.03
N LEU A 324 26.95 13.41 -9.71
CA LEU A 324 28.37 13.19 -10.06
C LEU A 324 29.23 13.00 -8.81
N PHE A 325 28.99 13.79 -7.76
CA PHE A 325 29.73 13.70 -6.50
C PHE A 325 29.49 12.35 -5.79
N VAL A 326 28.24 11.90 -5.70
CA VAL A 326 27.89 10.58 -5.13
C VAL A 326 28.53 9.46 -5.94
N TRP A 327 28.47 9.52 -7.28
CA TRP A 327 29.09 8.53 -8.15
C TRP A 327 30.62 8.49 -8.03
N GLN A 328 31.27 9.64 -7.86
CA GLN A 328 32.72 9.71 -7.60
C GLN A 328 33.10 9.01 -6.30
N LEU A 329 32.27 9.14 -5.26
CA LEU A 329 32.48 8.51 -3.94
C LEU A 329 31.84 7.11 -3.81
N ARG A 330 31.39 6.47 -4.89
CA ARG A 330 30.68 5.17 -4.89
C ARG A 330 31.33 4.06 -4.07
N ASN A 331 32.67 4.00 -4.00
CA ASN A 331 33.37 3.00 -3.19
C ASN A 331 33.22 3.26 -1.69
N HIS A 332 33.10 4.53 -1.27
CA HIS A 332 32.80 4.92 0.12
C HIS A 332 31.33 4.75 0.47
N CYS A 333 30.43 4.87 -0.50
CA CYS A 333 29.00 4.56 -0.31
C CYS A 333 28.79 3.12 0.20
N VAL A 334 29.64 2.16 -0.15
CA VAL A 334 29.59 0.78 0.37
C VAL A 334 29.74 0.73 1.91
N LEU A 335 30.48 1.68 2.50
CA LEU A 335 30.65 1.80 3.95
C LEU A 335 29.40 2.38 4.64
N LEU A 336 28.49 2.98 3.87
CA LEU A 336 27.23 3.57 4.31
C LEU A 336 26.08 2.81 3.61
N PRO A 337 25.67 1.62 4.06
CA PRO A 337 24.79 0.74 3.28
C PRO A 337 23.48 1.39 2.81
N HIS A 338 22.89 2.25 3.64
CA HIS A 338 21.66 3.00 3.36
C HIS A 338 21.80 4.06 2.25
N SER A 339 23.02 4.30 1.74
CA SER A 339 23.30 5.19 0.61
C SER A 339 22.98 4.59 -0.76
N LEU A 340 22.75 3.27 -0.85
CA LEU A 340 22.53 2.56 -2.12
C LEU A 340 21.46 3.23 -3.00
N PRO A 341 20.26 3.60 -2.51
CA PRO A 341 19.25 4.24 -3.34
C PRO A 341 19.75 5.54 -4.00
N LYS A 342 20.44 6.41 -3.24
CA LYS A 342 21.00 7.66 -3.79
C LYS A 342 22.15 7.42 -4.77
N LEU A 343 22.98 6.40 -4.52
CA LEU A 343 24.00 5.98 -5.48
C LEU A 343 23.36 5.51 -6.79
N LEU A 344 22.30 4.71 -6.72
CA LEU A 344 21.60 4.17 -7.89
C LEU A 344 20.93 5.26 -8.73
N ASN A 345 20.38 6.30 -8.08
CA ASN A 345 19.84 7.48 -8.77
C ASN A 345 20.93 8.31 -9.46
N SER A 346 22.21 8.06 -9.16
CA SER A 346 23.35 8.77 -9.76
C SER A 346 23.98 8.00 -10.93
N VAL A 347 23.44 6.82 -11.27
CA VAL A 347 23.99 5.92 -12.31
C VAL A 347 23.45 6.32 -13.68
N LYS A 348 24.32 6.40 -14.69
CA LYS A 348 23.89 6.50 -16.08
C LYS A 348 23.54 5.11 -16.62
N TRP A 349 22.26 4.76 -16.59
CA TRP A 349 21.77 3.45 -17.05
C TRP A 349 21.97 3.17 -18.54
N ASN A 350 22.31 4.19 -19.33
CA ASN A 350 22.70 4.07 -20.74
C ASN A 350 24.23 3.95 -20.94
N ASP A 351 25.01 3.81 -19.86
CA ASP A 351 26.43 3.49 -19.88
C ASP A 351 26.67 2.11 -19.27
N ARG A 352 27.02 1.15 -20.13
CA ARG A 352 27.27 -0.23 -19.72
C ARG A 352 28.40 -0.37 -18.70
N SER A 353 29.40 0.52 -18.73
CA SER A 353 30.53 0.48 -17.80
C SER A 353 30.12 0.88 -16.39
N GLU A 354 29.27 1.90 -16.24
CA GLU A 354 28.71 2.29 -14.95
C GLU A 354 27.77 1.21 -14.40
N VAL A 355 26.91 0.61 -15.24
CA VAL A 355 26.05 -0.51 -14.83
C VAL A 355 26.88 -1.72 -14.35
N ALA A 356 27.98 -2.03 -15.05
CA ALA A 356 28.90 -3.09 -14.64
C ALA A 356 29.57 -2.82 -13.29
N GLU A 357 29.92 -1.57 -13.03
CA GLU A 357 30.48 -1.13 -11.76
C GLU A 357 29.48 -1.26 -10.62
N VAL A 358 28.21 -0.90 -10.83
CA VAL A 358 27.13 -1.11 -9.84
C VAL A 358 27.01 -2.58 -9.49
N TYR A 359 26.98 -3.49 -10.47
CA TYR A 359 26.88 -4.93 -10.20
C TYR A 359 28.09 -5.45 -9.42
N ARG A 360 29.30 -4.95 -9.71
CA ARG A 360 30.51 -5.25 -8.94
C ARG A 360 30.40 -4.77 -7.50
N LEU A 361 29.88 -3.55 -7.27
CA LEU A 361 29.68 -3.00 -5.93
C LEU A 361 28.62 -3.78 -5.16
N LEU A 362 27.51 -4.18 -5.79
CA LEU A 362 26.44 -4.98 -5.18
C LEU A 362 26.94 -6.32 -4.64
N GLN A 363 27.90 -6.97 -5.30
CA GLN A 363 28.52 -8.22 -4.81
C GLN A 363 29.21 -8.05 -3.44
N LYS A 364 29.63 -6.82 -3.10
CA LYS A 364 30.31 -6.47 -1.84
C LYS A 364 29.42 -5.64 -0.91
N TRP A 365 28.20 -5.28 -1.33
CA TRP A 365 27.35 -4.38 -0.57
C TRP A 365 26.84 -5.07 0.70
N PRO A 366 26.94 -4.43 1.88
CA PRO A 366 26.42 -5.00 3.12
C PRO A 366 24.89 -5.19 3.07
N THR A 367 24.36 -6.14 3.84
CA THR A 367 22.90 -6.35 3.90
C THR A 367 22.20 -5.10 4.42
N LEU A 368 21.17 -4.64 3.71
CA LEU A 368 20.38 -3.48 4.10
C LEU A 368 19.41 -3.79 5.23
N SER A 369 18.99 -2.74 5.94
CA SER A 369 17.80 -2.82 6.77
C SER A 369 16.58 -3.19 5.92
N PRO A 370 15.57 -3.90 6.45
CA PRO A 370 14.36 -4.19 5.69
C PRO A 370 13.65 -2.93 5.18
N GLU A 371 13.66 -1.86 5.96
CA GLU A 371 13.07 -0.57 5.60
C GLU A 371 13.78 0.08 4.40
N ASP A 372 15.12 0.04 4.33
CA ASP A 372 15.88 0.53 3.16
C ASP A 372 15.73 -0.39 1.95
N ALA A 373 15.65 -1.70 2.17
CA ALA A 373 15.45 -2.67 1.09
C ALA A 373 14.06 -2.54 0.42
N LEU A 374 13.04 -2.09 1.15
CA LEU A 374 11.71 -1.81 0.59
C LEU A 374 11.72 -0.67 -0.44
N GLU A 375 12.59 0.33 -0.27
CA GLU A 375 12.74 1.44 -1.23
C GLU A 375 13.15 0.90 -2.61
N LEU A 376 14.06 -0.07 -2.63
CA LEU A 376 14.56 -0.71 -3.85
C LEU A 376 13.54 -1.61 -4.58
N LEU A 377 12.30 -1.71 -4.08
CA LEU A 377 11.19 -2.40 -4.74
C LEU A 377 10.21 -1.44 -5.44
N ASP A 378 10.46 -0.13 -5.40
CA ASP A 378 9.62 0.86 -6.09
C ASP A 378 9.71 0.78 -7.63
N CYS A 379 9.01 1.66 -8.33
CA CYS A 379 8.97 1.71 -9.80
C CYS A 379 10.21 2.38 -10.44
N SER A 380 11.06 3.02 -9.65
CA SER A 380 12.32 3.65 -10.09
C SER A 380 13.40 2.58 -10.21
N TYR A 381 13.44 1.62 -9.28
CA TYR A 381 14.44 0.53 -9.27
C TYR A 381 13.93 -0.74 -9.98
N MET A 382 14.03 -0.75 -11.32
CA MET A 382 13.55 -1.85 -12.16
C MET A 382 14.64 -2.85 -12.57
N ASP A 383 15.91 -2.59 -12.24
CA ASP A 383 17.00 -3.52 -12.49
C ASP A 383 16.81 -4.83 -11.71
N THR A 384 16.93 -5.96 -12.40
CA THR A 384 16.66 -7.27 -11.80
C THR A 384 17.67 -7.64 -10.72
N ASN A 385 18.94 -7.23 -10.84
CA ASN A 385 19.96 -7.54 -9.82
C ASN A 385 19.77 -6.72 -8.55
N ILE A 386 19.39 -5.44 -8.70
CA ILE A 386 19.04 -4.57 -7.57
C ILE A 386 17.85 -5.14 -6.82
N ARG A 387 16.76 -5.49 -7.51
CA ARG A 387 15.57 -6.07 -6.89
C ARG A 387 15.88 -7.42 -6.24
N ASN A 388 16.71 -8.25 -6.87
CA ASN A 388 17.16 -9.51 -6.28
C ASN A 388 17.93 -9.28 -4.96
N PHE A 389 18.85 -8.31 -4.95
CA PHE A 389 19.58 -7.92 -3.74
C PHE A 389 18.63 -7.40 -2.64
N ALA A 390 17.65 -6.58 -3.00
CA ALA A 390 16.62 -6.09 -2.08
C ALA A 390 15.83 -7.26 -1.46
N VAL A 391 15.36 -8.20 -2.27
CA VAL A 391 14.65 -9.39 -1.79
C VAL A 391 15.53 -10.26 -0.89
N ASP A 392 16.82 -10.42 -1.21
CA ASP A 392 17.75 -11.17 -0.35
C ASP A 392 17.93 -10.49 1.02
N CYS A 393 17.93 -9.15 1.07
CA CYS A 393 17.94 -8.40 2.33
C CYS A 393 16.65 -8.63 3.13
N LEU A 394 15.49 -8.65 2.45
CA LEU A 394 14.20 -8.93 3.09
C LEU A 394 14.10 -10.38 3.60
N ASP A 395 14.54 -11.39 2.83
CA ASP A 395 14.51 -12.80 3.28
C ASP A 395 15.39 -13.03 4.50
N LYS A 396 16.52 -12.30 4.61
CA LYS A 396 17.42 -12.38 5.78
C LYS A 396 16.94 -11.57 6.98
N GLY A 397 16.43 -10.35 6.76
CA GLY A 397 16.20 -9.37 7.84
C GLY A 397 14.73 -9.14 8.24
N LEU A 398 13.76 -9.47 7.39
CA LEU A 398 12.35 -9.15 7.62
C LEU A 398 11.63 -10.27 8.37
N THR A 399 11.31 -10.03 9.64
CA THR A 399 10.52 -10.96 10.48
C THR A 399 9.09 -11.15 9.96
N ASP A 400 8.42 -12.24 10.33
CA ASP A 400 7.02 -12.49 9.94
C ASP A 400 6.05 -11.42 10.46
N ASP A 401 6.35 -10.79 11.61
CA ASP A 401 5.53 -9.71 12.14
C ASP A 401 5.66 -8.45 11.26
N LYS A 402 6.88 -8.00 10.96
CA LYS A 402 7.10 -6.85 10.06
C LYS A 402 6.61 -7.15 8.64
N LEU A 403 6.80 -8.37 8.13
CA LEU A 403 6.23 -8.78 6.84
C LEU A 403 4.71 -8.65 6.85
N SER A 404 4.03 -9.09 7.92
CA SER A 404 2.58 -8.91 8.06
C SER A 404 2.18 -7.43 8.06
N GLN A 405 3.01 -6.54 8.61
CA GLN A 405 2.77 -5.09 8.63
C GLN A 405 2.95 -4.44 7.24
N TYR A 406 3.87 -4.92 6.41
CA TYR A 406 4.18 -4.34 5.08
C TYR A 406 3.61 -5.15 3.90
N LEU A 407 2.90 -6.25 4.17
CA LEU A 407 2.49 -7.22 3.15
C LEU A 407 1.70 -6.58 2.01
N LEU A 408 0.83 -5.63 2.30
CA LEU A 408 0.04 -4.94 1.27
C LEU A 408 0.95 -4.27 0.23
N GLN A 409 1.93 -3.47 0.69
CA GLN A 409 2.88 -2.75 -0.17
C GLN A 409 3.76 -3.72 -0.96
N ILE A 410 4.25 -4.78 -0.32
CA ILE A 410 5.14 -5.75 -0.97
C ILE A 410 4.36 -6.55 -2.04
N VAL A 411 3.07 -6.83 -1.83
CA VAL A 411 2.20 -7.41 -2.87
C VAL A 411 1.99 -6.44 -4.03
N GLN A 412 1.82 -5.13 -3.76
CA GLN A 412 1.74 -4.13 -4.84
C GLN A 412 3.03 -4.04 -5.66
N ALA A 413 4.19 -4.19 -5.01
CA ALA A 413 5.49 -4.17 -5.68
C ALA A 413 5.66 -5.29 -6.74
N ILE A 414 4.91 -6.40 -6.63
CA ILE A 414 4.86 -7.46 -7.65
C ILE A 414 4.42 -6.91 -9.01
N LYS A 415 3.60 -5.85 -9.05
CA LYS A 415 3.11 -5.24 -10.29
C LYS A 415 4.23 -4.59 -11.11
N TYR A 416 5.32 -4.19 -10.44
CA TYR A 416 6.51 -3.64 -11.09
C TYR A 416 7.47 -4.73 -11.58
N GLU A 417 7.28 -6.00 -11.20
CA GLU A 417 8.20 -7.06 -11.62
C GLU A 417 8.14 -7.27 -13.14
N PRO A 418 9.29 -7.23 -13.85
CA PRO A 418 9.33 -7.28 -15.31
C PRO A 418 8.81 -8.61 -15.87
N TYR A 419 8.97 -9.69 -15.12
CA TYR A 419 8.62 -11.06 -15.51
C TYR A 419 7.75 -11.75 -14.46
N LEU A 420 6.97 -12.75 -14.89
CA LEU A 420 6.07 -13.51 -14.02
C LEU A 420 6.82 -14.24 -12.90
N ASP A 421 7.92 -14.91 -13.26
CA ASP A 421 8.83 -15.51 -12.30
C ASP A 421 9.92 -14.52 -11.90
N ASN A 422 10.05 -14.28 -10.59
CA ASN A 422 10.98 -13.33 -9.99
C ASN A 422 11.19 -13.68 -8.51
N ARG A 423 12.26 -13.16 -7.90
CA ARG A 423 12.61 -13.46 -6.50
C ARG A 423 11.56 -12.96 -5.51
N LEU A 424 10.96 -11.79 -5.75
CA LEU A 424 9.95 -11.21 -4.87
C LEU A 424 8.72 -12.13 -4.72
N THR A 425 8.22 -12.63 -5.84
CA THR A 425 7.06 -13.54 -5.90
C THR A 425 7.38 -14.87 -5.22
N ARG A 426 8.58 -15.43 -5.45
CA ARG A 426 9.04 -16.66 -4.78
C ARG A 426 9.19 -16.47 -3.27
N PHE A 427 9.76 -15.35 -2.83
CA PHE A 427 9.88 -14.98 -1.42
C PHE A 427 8.50 -14.92 -0.74
N LEU A 428 7.56 -14.18 -1.32
CA LEU A 428 6.21 -14.04 -0.76
C LEU A 428 5.47 -15.38 -0.73
N LEU A 429 5.55 -16.18 -1.80
CA LEU A 429 4.96 -17.52 -1.85
C LEU A 429 5.56 -18.43 -0.75
N LYS A 430 6.89 -18.46 -0.60
CA LYS A 430 7.57 -19.21 0.46
C LYS A 430 7.06 -18.79 1.83
N ARG A 431 7.03 -17.48 2.13
CA ARG A 431 6.57 -16.96 3.44
C ARG A 431 5.09 -17.23 3.70
N ALA A 432 4.25 -17.08 2.68
CA ALA A 432 2.81 -17.36 2.74
C ALA A 432 2.51 -18.85 2.98
N LEU A 433 3.30 -19.76 2.40
CA LEU A 433 3.15 -21.20 2.57
C LEU A 433 3.69 -21.70 3.92
N LEU A 434 4.70 -21.04 4.48
CA LEU A 434 5.28 -21.37 5.78
C LEU A 434 4.49 -20.77 6.96
N ASN A 435 3.72 -19.69 6.73
CA ASN A 435 2.94 -19.02 7.76
C ASN A 435 1.51 -18.76 7.29
N GLN A 436 0.55 -19.54 7.81
CA GLN A 436 -0.86 -19.47 7.41
C GLN A 436 -1.50 -18.08 7.61
N ARG A 437 -1.05 -17.32 8.62
CA ARG A 437 -1.55 -15.94 8.84
C ARG A 437 -1.14 -15.02 7.71
N ILE A 438 0.13 -15.10 7.28
CA ILE A 438 0.63 -14.37 6.10
C ILE A 438 -0.08 -14.89 4.85
N GLY A 439 -0.21 -16.21 4.70
CA GLY A 439 -0.87 -16.84 3.55
C GLY A 439 -2.33 -16.41 3.35
N GLN A 440 -3.09 -16.24 4.43
CA GLN A 440 -4.46 -15.71 4.35
C GLN A 440 -4.52 -14.30 3.75
N PHE A 441 -3.72 -13.37 4.28
CA PHE A 441 -3.71 -12.00 3.76
C PHE A 441 -3.10 -11.91 2.37
N PHE A 442 -2.05 -12.69 2.08
CA PHE A 442 -1.47 -12.81 0.75
C PHE A 442 -2.52 -13.26 -0.27
N PHE A 443 -3.31 -14.28 0.05
CA PHE A 443 -4.44 -14.73 -0.77
C PHE A 443 -5.44 -13.59 -1.01
N TRP A 444 -5.88 -12.89 0.04
CA TRP A 444 -6.91 -11.85 -0.11
C TRP A 444 -6.43 -10.60 -0.84
N HIS A 445 -5.17 -10.19 -0.64
CA HIS A 445 -4.58 -9.07 -1.38
C HIS A 445 -4.53 -9.37 -2.88
N LEU A 446 -4.13 -10.59 -3.28
CA LEU A 446 -4.17 -10.98 -4.70
C LEU A 446 -5.60 -11.15 -5.22
N ARG A 447 -6.47 -11.82 -4.45
CA ARG A 447 -7.83 -12.19 -4.86
C ARG A 447 -8.73 -10.99 -5.05
N SER A 448 -8.56 -9.95 -4.23
CA SER A 448 -9.38 -8.72 -4.30
C SER A 448 -9.19 -7.97 -5.62
N GLU A 449 -8.02 -8.08 -6.24
CA GLU A 449 -7.66 -7.39 -7.48
C GLU A 449 -7.82 -8.24 -8.75
N MET A 450 -8.33 -9.47 -8.66
CA MET A 450 -8.53 -10.33 -9.83
C MET A 450 -9.49 -9.75 -10.89
N HIS A 451 -10.26 -8.71 -10.55
CA HIS A 451 -11.08 -7.99 -11.50
C HIS A 451 -10.25 -7.11 -12.46
N GLU A 452 -9.03 -6.70 -12.08
CA GLU A 452 -8.15 -5.86 -12.88
C GLU A 452 -7.47 -6.64 -14.01
N THR A 453 -7.87 -6.36 -15.25
CA THR A 453 -7.46 -7.11 -16.44
C THR A 453 -5.94 -7.12 -16.66
N SER A 454 -5.24 -6.03 -16.33
CA SER A 454 -3.80 -5.87 -16.54
C SER A 454 -2.95 -6.76 -15.64
N ILE A 455 -3.43 -7.11 -14.44
CA ILE A 455 -2.69 -7.92 -13.46
C ILE A 455 -3.27 -9.32 -13.27
N ARG A 456 -4.51 -9.57 -13.74
CA ARG A 456 -5.25 -10.82 -13.54
C ARG A 456 -4.46 -12.08 -13.88
N LEU A 457 -3.70 -12.09 -14.98
CA LEU A 457 -2.88 -13.25 -15.36
C LEU A 457 -1.82 -13.54 -14.29
N ARG A 458 -1.07 -12.51 -13.88
CA ARG A 458 0.01 -12.64 -12.91
C ARG A 458 -0.53 -13.09 -11.55
N PHE A 459 -1.52 -12.38 -11.02
CA PHE A 459 -2.10 -12.73 -9.72
C PHE A 459 -2.83 -14.07 -9.77
N GLY A 460 -3.45 -14.42 -10.89
CA GLY A 460 -4.07 -15.74 -11.10
C GLY A 460 -3.06 -16.88 -11.01
N LEU A 461 -1.90 -16.76 -11.68
CA LEU A 461 -0.84 -17.77 -11.62
C LEU A 461 -0.22 -17.90 -10.21
N ILE A 462 -0.04 -16.78 -9.50
CA ILE A 462 0.45 -16.78 -8.12
C ILE A 462 -0.56 -17.44 -7.17
N LEU A 463 -1.85 -17.09 -7.32
CA LEU A 463 -2.94 -17.71 -6.55
C LEU A 463 -3.03 -19.21 -6.83
N GLU A 464 -2.88 -19.63 -8.09
CA GLU A 464 -2.85 -21.05 -8.44
C GLU A 464 -1.71 -21.77 -7.71
N ALA A 465 -0.49 -21.22 -7.76
CA ALA A 465 0.67 -21.79 -7.07
C ALA A 465 0.45 -21.87 -5.55
N TYR A 466 -0.08 -20.82 -4.94
CA TYR A 466 -0.40 -20.80 -3.50
C TYR A 466 -1.48 -21.83 -3.15
N CYS A 467 -2.58 -21.89 -3.89
CA CYS A 467 -3.68 -22.83 -3.65
C CYS A 467 -3.23 -24.30 -3.78
N ARG A 468 -2.25 -24.59 -4.65
CA ARG A 468 -1.65 -25.93 -4.75
C ARG A 468 -0.78 -26.29 -3.55
N GLY A 469 -0.14 -25.29 -2.92
CA GLY A 469 0.78 -25.49 -1.79
C GLY A 469 0.16 -25.35 -0.40
N CYS A 470 -0.95 -24.63 -0.23
CA CYS A 470 -1.51 -24.31 1.09
C CYS A 470 -2.26 -25.47 1.78
N GLY A 471 -2.30 -26.65 1.14
CA GLY A 471 -2.83 -27.88 1.72
C GLY A 471 -4.31 -27.78 2.11
N ALA A 472 -4.65 -28.32 3.27
CA ALA A 472 -6.00 -28.35 3.80
C ALA A 472 -6.60 -26.95 4.05
N PHE A 473 -5.75 -25.92 4.20
CA PHE A 473 -6.21 -24.54 4.38
C PHE A 473 -7.01 -24.03 3.16
N LEU A 474 -6.80 -24.60 1.97
CA LEU A 474 -7.59 -24.29 0.78
C LEU A 474 -9.09 -24.45 1.02
N LYS A 475 -9.52 -25.48 1.79
CA LYS A 475 -10.95 -25.69 2.11
C LYS A 475 -11.54 -24.51 2.90
N ASN A 476 -10.78 -23.95 3.83
CA ASN A 476 -11.19 -22.77 4.60
C ASN A 476 -11.29 -21.53 3.71
N LEU A 477 -10.34 -21.32 2.80
CA LEU A 477 -10.38 -20.21 1.85
C LEU A 477 -11.58 -20.31 0.90
N LEU A 478 -11.88 -21.51 0.40
CA LEU A 478 -13.06 -21.77 -0.42
C LEU A 478 -14.36 -21.48 0.34
N LYS A 479 -14.41 -21.83 1.63
CA LYS A 479 -15.58 -21.53 2.47
C LYS A 479 -15.75 -20.03 2.70
N GLN A 480 -14.65 -19.30 2.94
CA GLN A 480 -14.68 -17.84 3.04
C GLN A 480 -15.18 -17.19 1.73
N LEU A 481 -14.75 -17.69 0.57
CA LEU A 481 -15.23 -17.20 -0.73
C LEU A 481 -16.73 -17.44 -0.94
N GLU A 482 -17.20 -18.64 -0.61
CA GLU A 482 -18.63 -18.99 -0.69
C GLU A 482 -19.47 -18.05 0.19
N ALA A 483 -19.04 -17.82 1.44
CA ALA A 483 -19.69 -16.89 2.36
C ALA A 483 -19.78 -15.47 1.78
N LEU A 484 -18.68 -14.94 1.24
CA LEU A 484 -18.66 -13.60 0.65
C LEU A 484 -19.50 -13.48 -0.62
N ASP A 485 -19.55 -14.52 -1.47
CA ASP A 485 -20.41 -14.55 -2.66
C ASP A 485 -21.90 -14.50 -2.28
N LYS A 486 -22.31 -15.27 -1.26
CA LYS A 486 -23.67 -15.20 -0.70
C LYS A 486 -24.00 -13.81 -0.17
N LEU A 487 -23.09 -13.19 0.59
CA LEU A 487 -23.28 -11.83 1.12
C LEU A 487 -23.35 -10.77 0.02
N ALA A 488 -22.55 -10.91 -1.04
CA ALA A 488 -22.58 -10.02 -2.20
C ALA A 488 -23.95 -10.08 -2.89
N LYS A 489 -24.42 -11.29 -3.24
CA LYS A 489 -25.74 -11.51 -3.87
C LYS A 489 -26.89 -10.99 -3.01
N LEU A 490 -26.84 -11.23 -1.70
CA LEU A 490 -27.84 -10.71 -0.75
C LEU A 490 -27.84 -9.18 -0.71
N SER A 491 -26.66 -8.56 -0.65
CA SER A 491 -26.51 -7.11 -0.64
C SER A 491 -27.01 -6.47 -1.94
N ASP A 492 -26.74 -7.09 -3.10
CA ASP A 492 -27.20 -6.59 -4.39
C ASP A 492 -28.73 -6.61 -4.49
N LYS A 493 -29.39 -7.69 -4.07
CA LYS A 493 -30.86 -7.79 -4.03
C LYS A 493 -31.49 -6.72 -3.12
N LEU A 494 -30.92 -6.52 -1.92
CA LEU A 494 -31.37 -5.51 -0.96
C LEU A 494 -31.18 -4.05 -1.45
N LYS A 495 -30.34 -3.84 -2.47
CA LYS A 495 -30.13 -2.53 -3.10
C LYS A 495 -30.97 -2.33 -4.36
N SER A 496 -31.19 -3.38 -5.15
CA SER A 496 -31.92 -3.30 -6.42
C SER A 496 -33.43 -3.18 -6.25
N GLU A 497 -33.98 -3.75 -5.18
CA GLU A 497 -35.43 -3.78 -4.95
C GLU A 497 -35.88 -2.59 -4.08
N PHE A 498 -36.92 -1.89 -4.54
CA PHE A 498 -37.61 -0.86 -3.75
C PHE A 498 -38.43 -1.53 -2.64
N MET A 499 -37.75 -1.90 -1.55
CA MET A 499 -38.37 -2.45 -0.35
C MET A 499 -38.44 -1.38 0.74
N ARG A 500 -39.53 -1.37 1.52
CA ARG A 500 -39.60 -0.61 2.78
C ARG A 500 -38.65 -1.20 3.83
N GLU A 501 -38.24 -0.44 4.84
CA GLU A 501 -37.28 -0.92 5.86
C GLU A 501 -37.73 -2.20 6.57
N ASP A 502 -39.01 -2.32 6.92
CA ASP A 502 -39.57 -3.53 7.54
C ASP A 502 -39.53 -4.75 6.59
N GLU A 503 -39.77 -4.52 5.30
CA GLU A 503 -39.68 -5.57 4.27
C GLU A 503 -38.24 -6.01 4.06
N GLN A 504 -37.28 -5.07 4.05
CA GLN A 504 -35.85 -5.37 3.97
C GLN A 504 -35.40 -6.21 5.16
N LYS A 505 -35.84 -5.87 6.37
CA LYS A 505 -35.50 -6.60 7.58
C LYS A 505 -36.06 -8.03 7.55
N ARG A 506 -37.31 -8.20 7.09
CA ARG A 506 -37.91 -9.52 6.89
C ARG A 506 -37.16 -10.32 5.83
N PHE A 507 -36.95 -9.74 4.65
CA PHE A 507 -36.21 -10.37 3.56
C PHE A 507 -34.80 -10.80 3.97
N LEU A 508 -34.06 -9.93 4.67
CA LEU A 508 -32.74 -10.25 5.23
C LEU A 508 -32.82 -11.45 6.18
N THR A 509 -33.78 -11.45 7.09
CA THR A 509 -34.00 -12.54 8.07
C THR A 509 -34.34 -13.84 7.36
N ASP A 510 -35.27 -13.80 6.39
CA ASP A 510 -35.73 -14.96 5.64
C ASP A 510 -34.61 -15.55 4.78
N GLN A 511 -33.86 -14.71 4.06
CA GLN A 511 -32.71 -15.14 3.26
C GLN A 511 -31.60 -15.76 4.10
N LEU A 512 -31.19 -15.10 5.19
CA LEU A 512 -30.14 -15.62 6.08
C LEU A 512 -30.58 -16.91 6.80
N SER A 513 -31.88 -17.18 6.90
CA SER A 513 -32.42 -18.41 7.49
C SER A 513 -32.52 -19.58 6.50
N GLN A 514 -32.25 -19.35 5.20
CA GLN A 514 -32.24 -20.43 4.21
C GLN A 514 -31.08 -21.39 4.44
N ALA A 515 -31.31 -22.69 4.19
CA ALA A 515 -30.33 -23.74 4.49
C ALA A 515 -28.98 -23.53 3.79
N ASP A 516 -29.01 -23.07 2.53
CA ASP A 516 -27.80 -22.79 1.73
C ASP A 516 -27.03 -21.56 2.24
N TYR A 517 -27.70 -20.56 2.82
CA TYR A 517 -27.04 -19.43 3.48
C TYR A 517 -26.46 -19.82 4.82
N LEU A 518 -27.19 -20.59 5.63
CA LEU A 518 -26.69 -21.07 6.93
C LEU A 518 -25.45 -21.96 6.73
N GLU A 519 -25.49 -22.88 5.76
CA GLU A 519 -24.35 -23.72 5.43
C GLU A 519 -23.14 -22.88 5.01
N ALA A 520 -23.33 -21.88 4.13
CA ALA A 520 -22.26 -21.03 3.63
C ALA A 520 -21.66 -20.09 4.71
N LEU A 521 -22.51 -19.54 5.58
CA LEU A 521 -22.15 -18.47 6.52
C LEU A 521 -21.78 -18.95 7.92
N GLN A 522 -21.58 -20.25 8.16
CA GLN A 522 -21.24 -20.77 9.47
C GLN A 522 -19.98 -21.65 9.44
N ARG A 523 -19.31 -21.74 10.59
CA ARG A 523 -18.19 -22.66 10.86
C ARG A 523 -17.00 -22.48 9.93
N PHE A 524 -16.53 -21.24 9.79
CA PHE A 524 -15.34 -20.92 9.01
C PHE A 524 -14.49 -19.86 9.70
N THR A 525 -13.22 -19.73 9.33
CA THR A 525 -12.34 -18.71 9.91
C THR A 525 -12.64 -17.34 9.32
N SER A 526 -12.59 -16.29 10.12
CA SER A 526 -12.80 -14.93 9.64
C SER A 526 -11.71 -14.50 8.65
N PRO A 527 -12.07 -13.92 7.48
CA PRO A 527 -11.09 -13.32 6.57
C PRO A 527 -10.25 -12.21 7.21
N LEU A 528 -10.79 -11.52 8.23
CA LEU A 528 -10.07 -10.46 8.96
C LEU A 528 -9.05 -11.00 9.98
N ASN A 529 -9.24 -12.22 10.48
CA ASN A 529 -8.33 -12.87 11.42
C ASN A 529 -8.54 -14.38 11.43
N SER A 530 -7.55 -15.15 10.95
CA SER A 530 -7.60 -16.61 10.88
C SER A 530 -7.75 -17.30 12.24
N SER A 531 -7.45 -16.59 13.34
CA SER A 531 -7.58 -17.11 14.71
C SER A 531 -9.03 -17.05 15.22
N HIS A 532 -9.91 -16.31 14.55
CA HIS A 532 -11.32 -16.16 14.92
C HIS A 532 -12.17 -17.14 14.11
N MET A 533 -12.80 -18.09 14.78
CA MET A 533 -13.75 -19.00 14.16
C MET A 533 -15.16 -18.39 14.24
N LEU A 534 -15.78 -18.16 13.08
CA LEU A 534 -17.16 -17.71 12.99
C LEU A 534 -18.06 -18.95 13.10
N GLY A 535 -18.73 -19.11 14.24
CA GLY A 535 -19.62 -20.23 14.53
C GLY A 535 -20.99 -20.04 13.87
N ASP A 536 -22.05 -20.23 14.64
CA ASP A 536 -23.42 -20.09 14.14
C ASP A 536 -23.78 -18.60 14.00
N ILE A 537 -24.34 -18.23 12.84
CA ILE A 537 -24.82 -16.87 12.58
C ILE A 537 -26.10 -16.58 13.40
N LEU A 538 -26.11 -15.46 14.11
CA LEU A 538 -27.25 -15.00 14.90
C LEU A 538 -28.15 -14.10 14.06
N VAL A 539 -28.95 -14.72 13.18
CA VAL A 539 -29.78 -14.04 12.18
C VAL A 539 -30.60 -12.88 12.78
N ARG A 540 -31.21 -13.10 13.95
CA ARG A 540 -32.05 -12.08 14.62
C ARG A 540 -31.30 -10.82 15.05
N GLN A 541 -29.97 -10.89 15.20
CA GLN A 541 -29.12 -9.75 15.52
C GLN A 541 -28.46 -9.11 14.28
N CYS A 542 -28.64 -9.71 13.11
CA CYS A 542 -28.17 -9.16 11.85
C CYS A 542 -29.14 -8.09 11.35
N TYR A 543 -28.61 -6.99 10.78
CA TYR A 543 -29.45 -5.91 10.24
C TYR A 543 -28.73 -5.13 9.16
N LEU A 544 -29.49 -4.36 8.37
CA LEU A 544 -28.97 -3.46 7.35
C LEU A 544 -28.72 -2.08 7.97
N LYS A 545 -27.53 -1.49 7.78
CA LYS A 545 -27.31 -0.11 8.23
C LYS A 545 -28.00 0.88 7.28
N THR A 546 -28.40 2.03 7.81
CA THR A 546 -29.16 3.07 7.12
C THR A 546 -28.32 3.96 6.18
N SER A 547 -27.00 3.76 6.11
CA SER A 547 -26.14 4.56 5.23
C SER A 547 -26.42 4.29 3.75
N LYS A 548 -26.00 5.22 2.86
CA LYS A 548 -26.30 5.19 1.42
C LYS A 548 -26.04 3.84 0.75
N LYS A 549 -24.97 3.15 1.16
CA LYS A 549 -24.50 1.90 0.56
C LYS A 549 -25.05 0.65 1.24
N ARG A 550 -25.86 0.85 2.30
CA ARG A 550 -26.60 -0.19 3.03
C ARG A 550 -25.74 -1.41 3.38
N PRO A 551 -24.67 -1.24 4.16
CA PRO A 551 -23.82 -2.35 4.55
C PRO A 551 -24.55 -3.30 5.51
N LEU A 552 -24.19 -4.58 5.45
CA LEU A 552 -24.75 -5.62 6.30
C LEU A 552 -24.01 -5.67 7.63
N TRP A 553 -24.73 -5.59 8.73
CA TRP A 553 -24.24 -5.89 10.07
C TRP A 553 -24.50 -7.37 10.37
N LEU A 554 -23.43 -8.12 10.60
CA LEU A 554 -23.48 -9.57 10.74
C LEU A 554 -22.89 -9.97 12.10
N VAL A 555 -23.54 -10.93 12.76
CA VAL A 555 -23.20 -11.37 14.11
C VAL A 555 -23.10 -12.90 14.15
N TRP A 556 -21.99 -13.42 14.65
CA TRP A 556 -21.76 -14.85 14.85
C TRP A 556 -21.46 -15.14 16.32
N GLN A 557 -21.88 -16.32 16.76
CA GLN A 557 -21.39 -16.90 18.01
C GLN A 557 -19.91 -17.28 17.86
N ASN A 558 -19.12 -17.07 18.91
CA ASN A 558 -17.79 -17.65 19.03
C ASN A 558 -17.94 -19.10 19.53
N PRO A 559 -17.56 -20.12 18.74
CA PRO A 559 -17.74 -21.52 19.11
C PRO A 559 -16.68 -22.02 20.10
N ASP A 560 -15.71 -21.18 20.50
CA ASP A 560 -14.69 -21.57 21.47
C ASP A 560 -15.32 -21.86 22.85
N PRO A 561 -14.96 -22.98 23.51
CA PRO A 561 -15.53 -23.32 24.83
C PRO A 561 -15.27 -22.28 25.91
N LEU A 562 -14.24 -21.44 25.75
CA LEU A 562 -13.86 -20.37 26.68
C LEU A 562 -14.12 -18.98 26.10
N ALA A 563 -15.07 -18.86 25.18
CA ALA A 563 -15.42 -17.60 24.53
C ALA A 563 -15.81 -16.48 25.51
N ASP A 564 -16.39 -16.81 26.66
CA ASP A 564 -16.82 -15.85 27.69
C ASP A 564 -15.64 -15.11 28.36
N TYR A 565 -14.42 -15.66 28.27
CA TYR A 565 -13.20 -14.98 28.74
C TYR A 565 -12.59 -14.03 27.71
N TRP A 566 -13.18 -13.93 26.51
CA TRP A 566 -12.70 -13.06 25.42
C TRP A 566 -13.84 -12.27 24.77
N LEU A 567 -14.51 -12.89 23.80
CA LEU A 567 -15.66 -12.35 23.07
C LEU A 567 -16.60 -13.51 22.76
N SER A 568 -17.78 -13.53 23.39
CA SER A 568 -18.81 -14.53 23.12
C SER A 568 -19.39 -14.42 21.70
N TYR A 569 -19.20 -13.27 21.04
CA TYR A 569 -19.72 -12.99 19.70
C TYR A 569 -18.72 -12.22 18.85
N TYR A 570 -18.63 -12.58 17.57
CA TYR A 570 -17.93 -11.81 16.55
C TYR A 570 -18.92 -10.99 15.72
N LYS A 571 -18.60 -9.72 15.49
CA LYS A 571 -19.44 -8.78 14.75
C LYS A 571 -18.63 -8.21 13.59
N LEU A 572 -19.13 -8.35 12.36
CA LEU A 572 -18.49 -7.83 11.16
C LEU A 572 -19.47 -6.98 10.36
N ILE A 573 -18.95 -5.99 9.65
CA ILE A 573 -19.68 -5.21 8.66
C ILE A 573 -19.23 -5.67 7.29
N PHE A 574 -20.16 -6.13 6.46
CA PHE A 574 -19.93 -6.37 5.04
C PHE A 574 -20.38 -5.15 4.23
N LYS A 575 -19.43 -4.55 3.50
CA LYS A 575 -19.68 -3.44 2.58
C LYS A 575 -19.56 -3.95 1.15
N ASN A 576 -20.50 -3.54 0.32
CA ASN A 576 -20.51 -3.79 -1.12
C ASN A 576 -20.92 -2.46 -1.80
N GLY A 577 -20.19 -2.05 -2.84
CA GLY A 577 -20.32 -0.79 -3.55
C GLY A 577 -19.44 0.35 -3.02
N ASP A 578 -18.49 0.08 -2.11
CA ASP A 578 -17.48 1.05 -1.64
C ASP A 578 -16.08 0.44 -1.79
N ASP A 579 -15.12 1.21 -2.29
CA ASP A 579 -13.73 0.78 -2.36
C ASP A 579 -13.05 0.91 -0.98
N LEU A 580 -12.72 -0.23 -0.37
CA LEU A 580 -12.09 -0.30 0.95
C LEU A 580 -10.57 -0.33 0.92
N ARG A 581 -9.93 -0.23 -0.25
CA ARG A 581 -8.45 -0.22 -0.35
C ARG A 581 -7.83 0.95 0.39
N GLN A 582 -8.49 2.11 0.35
CA GLN A 582 -8.06 3.31 1.05
C GLN A 582 -8.15 3.16 2.57
N ASP A 583 -9.31 2.75 3.10
CA ASP A 583 -9.46 2.45 4.54
C ASP A 583 -8.44 1.40 5.02
N MET A 584 -8.25 0.34 4.22
CA MET A 584 -7.29 -0.72 4.53
C MET A 584 -5.85 -0.18 4.62
N LEU A 585 -5.43 0.66 3.66
CA LEU A 585 -4.12 1.32 3.68
C LEU A 585 -3.98 2.24 4.90
N THR A 586 -4.96 3.11 5.17
CA THR A 586 -4.91 4.02 6.32
C THR A 586 -4.79 3.26 7.63
N LEU A 587 -5.59 2.22 7.85
CA LEU A 587 -5.54 1.40 9.07
C LEU A 587 -4.25 0.60 9.20
N GLN A 588 -3.66 0.15 8.09
CA GLN A 588 -2.34 -0.46 8.09
C GLN A 588 -1.26 0.55 8.50
N VAL A 589 -1.28 1.76 7.96
CA VAL A 589 -0.31 2.81 8.32
C VAL A 589 -0.49 3.25 9.78
N ILE A 590 -1.72 3.33 10.29
CA ILE A 590 -1.97 3.58 11.72
C ILE A 590 -1.39 2.46 12.60
N ARG A 591 -1.42 1.19 12.17
CA ARG A 591 -0.73 0.09 12.89
C ARG A 591 0.78 0.30 12.95
N ILE A 592 1.37 0.77 11.86
CA ILE A 592 2.81 1.05 11.80
C ILE A 592 3.16 2.22 12.72
N MET A 593 2.36 3.31 12.71
CA MET A 593 2.51 4.42 13.64
C MET A 593 2.43 3.98 15.10
N ASP A 594 1.42 3.16 15.44
CA ASP A 594 1.27 2.58 16.78
C ASP A 594 2.47 1.71 17.18
N SER A 595 3.01 0.92 16.24
CA SER A 595 4.23 0.15 16.49
C SER A 595 5.45 1.04 16.72
N ILE A 596 5.62 2.12 15.96
CA ILE A 596 6.72 3.08 16.12
C ILE A 596 6.64 3.74 17.50
N TRP A 597 5.47 4.26 17.87
CA TRP A 597 5.29 4.90 19.18
C TRP A 597 5.56 3.95 20.34
N LYS A 598 5.06 2.71 20.27
CA LYS A 598 5.33 1.69 21.30
C LYS A 598 6.82 1.36 21.43
N ASN A 599 7.55 1.32 20.31
CA ASN A 599 9.00 1.09 20.33
C ASN A 599 9.79 2.27 20.94
N GLU A 600 9.27 3.49 20.82
CA GLU A 600 9.80 4.69 21.49
C GLU A 600 9.31 4.81 22.96
N GLY A 601 8.56 3.83 23.47
CA GLY A 601 8.03 3.84 24.85
C GLY A 601 6.74 4.65 25.04
N ILE A 602 6.08 5.04 23.95
CA ILE A 602 4.87 5.85 23.94
C ILE A 602 3.66 4.96 23.55
N ASP A 603 2.89 4.48 24.53
CA ASP A 603 1.66 3.74 24.25
C ASP A 603 0.46 4.68 24.09
N LEU A 604 0.15 5.06 22.85
CA LEU A 604 -0.96 5.95 22.52
C LEU A 604 -2.32 5.22 22.42
N ARG A 605 -2.42 3.94 22.80
CA ARG A 605 -3.71 3.22 22.89
C ARG A 605 -4.55 3.24 21.60
N MET A 606 -3.90 3.15 20.44
CA MET A 606 -4.55 3.17 19.13
C MET A 606 -5.46 1.95 18.90
N ILE A 607 -6.54 2.12 18.11
CA ILE A 607 -7.42 1.01 17.66
C ILE A 607 -7.47 0.95 16.13
N PRO A 608 -6.47 0.31 15.50
CA PRO A 608 -6.52 0.03 14.07
C PRO A 608 -7.28 -1.28 13.81
N TYR A 609 -8.61 -1.18 13.81
CA TYR A 609 -9.50 -2.31 13.56
C TYR A 609 -9.28 -2.96 12.18
N GLY A 610 -9.70 -4.22 12.04
CA GLY A 610 -9.59 -4.98 10.80
C GLY A 610 -10.43 -4.37 9.68
N CYS A 611 -9.81 -4.15 8.52
CA CYS A 611 -10.47 -3.78 7.28
C CYS A 611 -9.78 -4.55 6.14
N LEU A 612 -10.56 -5.20 5.28
CA LEU A 612 -10.04 -6.02 4.20
C LEU A 612 -10.90 -5.84 2.96
N SER A 613 -10.28 -5.37 1.88
CA SER A 613 -10.86 -5.47 0.54
C SER A 613 -10.83 -6.93 0.09
N THR A 614 -11.96 -7.43 -0.43
CA THR A 614 -12.13 -8.84 -0.84
C THR A 614 -12.48 -8.99 -2.32
N GLY A 615 -12.74 -7.88 -3.01
CA GLY A 615 -13.13 -7.83 -4.41
C GLY A 615 -13.29 -6.38 -4.89
N LYS A 616 -13.85 -6.22 -6.09
CA LYS A 616 -14.17 -4.90 -6.64
C LYS A 616 -15.21 -4.20 -5.77
N GLU A 617 -14.85 -3.07 -5.17
CA GLU A 617 -15.73 -2.25 -4.33
C GLU A 617 -16.46 -3.04 -3.22
N MET A 618 -15.81 -4.07 -2.65
CA MET A 618 -16.41 -4.87 -1.59
C MET A 618 -15.39 -5.38 -0.56
N GLY A 619 -15.83 -5.55 0.67
CA GLY A 619 -14.97 -6.05 1.74
C GLY A 619 -15.63 -6.10 3.11
N LEU A 620 -14.80 -6.38 4.10
CA LEU A 620 -15.19 -6.58 5.48
C LEU A 620 -14.52 -5.54 6.39
N ILE A 621 -15.27 -5.11 7.40
CA ILE A 621 -14.80 -4.24 8.47
C ILE A 621 -15.12 -4.90 9.81
N GLU A 622 -14.14 -4.94 10.70
CA GLU A 622 -14.28 -5.40 12.07
C GLU A 622 -15.10 -4.40 12.89
N VAL A 623 -16.05 -4.89 13.67
CA VAL A 623 -16.78 -4.06 14.63
C VAL A 623 -16.00 -4.02 15.95
N VAL A 624 -15.61 -2.83 16.38
CA VAL A 624 -15.02 -2.62 17.71
C VAL A 624 -16.11 -2.81 18.79
N PRO A 625 -15.92 -3.74 19.74
CA PRO A 625 -16.87 -3.97 20.83
C PRO A 625 -17.02 -2.73 21.73
N ALA A 626 -18.20 -2.58 22.36
CA ALA A 626 -18.50 -1.52 23.33
C ALA A 626 -18.17 -0.08 22.84
N ALA A 627 -18.17 0.16 21.53
CA ALA A 627 -17.90 1.47 20.96
C ALA A 627 -19.19 2.18 20.54
N THR A 628 -19.25 3.49 20.77
CA THR A 628 -20.36 4.38 20.37
C THR A 628 -19.80 5.61 19.65
N THR A 629 -20.52 6.13 18.64
CA THR A 629 -20.10 7.37 17.96
C THR A 629 -20.21 8.55 18.92
N VAL A 630 -19.30 9.53 18.78
CA VAL A 630 -19.32 10.78 19.56
C VAL A 630 -20.67 11.48 19.43
N MET A 631 -21.23 11.51 18.22
CA MET A 631 -22.56 12.07 17.97
C MET A 631 -23.66 11.38 18.78
N ALA A 632 -23.66 10.05 18.86
CA ALA A 632 -24.68 9.32 19.61
C ALA A 632 -24.57 9.57 21.12
N ILE A 633 -23.37 9.83 21.64
CA ILE A 633 -23.16 10.22 23.03
C ILE A 633 -23.68 11.64 23.27
N GLN A 634 -23.31 12.60 22.42
CA GLN A 634 -23.77 13.99 22.51
C GLN A 634 -25.31 14.10 22.47
N HIS A 635 -25.98 13.28 21.64
CA HIS A 635 -27.44 13.27 21.57
C HIS A 635 -28.16 12.83 22.86
N ARG A 636 -27.47 12.13 23.78
CA ARG A 636 -28.08 11.74 25.08
C ARG A 636 -28.44 12.95 25.94
N GLY A 637 -27.78 14.09 25.75
CA GLY A 637 -28.05 15.35 26.47
C GLY A 637 -29.20 16.19 25.89
N GLY A 638 -29.93 15.71 24.87
CA GLY A 638 -31.03 16.45 24.23
C GLY A 638 -30.58 17.46 23.15
N LYS A 639 -31.51 18.30 22.67
CA LYS A 639 -31.28 19.23 21.54
C LYS A 639 -30.15 20.25 21.78
N THR A 640 -29.94 20.69 23.01
CA THR A 640 -28.88 21.64 23.40
C THR A 640 -27.49 21.02 23.34
N ALA A 641 -27.35 19.76 23.75
CA ALA A 641 -26.11 19.00 23.61
C ALA A 641 -25.80 18.62 22.15
N ALA A 642 -26.82 18.27 21.37
CA ALA A 642 -26.70 18.00 19.93
C ALA A 642 -26.20 19.21 19.12
N MET A 643 -26.50 20.43 19.60
CA MET A 643 -26.02 21.70 19.04
C MET A 643 -24.66 22.15 19.60
N GLN A 644 -23.98 21.32 20.41
CA GLN A 644 -22.70 21.65 21.09
C GLN A 644 -22.73 22.93 21.95
N LEU A 645 -23.90 23.25 22.52
CA LEU A 645 -24.02 24.34 23.50
C LEU A 645 -23.61 23.90 24.92
N ASP A 646 -23.60 22.59 25.19
CA ASP A 646 -23.06 21.97 26.41
C ASP A 646 -21.89 21.03 26.03
N SER A 647 -20.66 21.45 26.35
CA SER A 647 -19.42 20.71 26.03
C SER A 647 -19.07 19.59 27.01
N SER A 648 -19.96 19.26 27.96
CA SER A 648 -19.67 18.33 29.07
C SER A 648 -20.12 16.88 28.85
N GLN A 649 -20.83 16.57 27.76
CA GLN A 649 -21.51 15.28 27.60
C GLN A 649 -20.57 14.08 27.49
N LEU A 650 -19.46 14.21 26.76
CA LEU A 650 -18.47 13.14 26.67
C LEU A 650 -17.83 12.85 28.01
N HIS A 651 -17.50 13.89 28.77
CA HIS A 651 -16.95 13.78 30.12
C HIS A 651 -17.94 13.12 31.09
N LYS A 652 -19.21 13.51 31.05
CA LYS A 652 -20.28 12.88 31.83
C LYS A 652 -20.42 11.40 31.48
N TRP A 653 -20.40 11.05 30.19
CA TRP A 653 -20.51 9.66 29.75
C TRP A 653 -19.35 8.80 30.26
N ILE A 654 -18.10 9.30 30.21
CA ILE A 654 -16.94 8.58 30.77
C ILE A 654 -17.12 8.36 32.27
N LYS A 655 -17.57 9.38 33.00
CA LYS A 655 -17.81 9.33 34.45
C LYS A 655 -18.95 8.39 34.84
N GLU A 656 -19.98 8.28 34.00
CA GLU A 656 -21.10 7.33 34.20
C GLU A 656 -20.65 5.88 33.99
N ARG A 657 -19.71 5.64 33.07
CA ARG A 657 -19.25 4.30 32.69
C ARG A 657 -18.09 3.78 33.52
N ASN A 658 -17.30 4.67 34.10
CA ASN A 658 -16.07 4.33 34.81
C ASN A 658 -16.11 4.94 36.21
N GLN A 659 -16.19 4.10 37.23
CA GLN A 659 -16.30 4.53 38.64
C GLN A 659 -14.94 4.46 39.35
N LYS A 660 -14.71 5.39 40.28
CA LYS A 660 -13.52 5.43 41.15
C LYS A 660 -12.22 5.40 40.33
N GLU A 661 -11.30 4.48 40.63
CA GLU A 661 -9.98 4.36 39.99
C GLU A 661 -10.06 4.14 38.47
N GLN A 662 -11.16 3.54 37.95
CA GLN A 662 -11.35 3.36 36.51
C GLN A 662 -11.56 4.67 35.77
N TYR A 663 -12.07 5.72 36.44
CA TYR A 663 -12.28 7.02 35.82
C TYR A 663 -10.94 7.64 35.37
N ASP A 664 -9.92 7.64 36.23
CA ASP A 664 -8.62 8.21 35.89
C ASP A 664 -7.93 7.42 34.77
N ILE A 665 -8.06 6.09 34.78
CA ILE A 665 -7.57 5.21 33.70
C ILE A 665 -8.29 5.53 32.38
N ALA A 666 -9.61 5.75 32.41
CA ALA A 666 -10.39 6.07 31.22
C ALA A 666 -10.04 7.46 30.66
N ILE A 667 -9.79 8.45 31.51
CA ILE A 667 -9.33 9.78 31.08
C ILE A 667 -7.92 9.71 30.48
N ASP A 668 -6.99 8.98 31.10
CA ASP A 668 -5.64 8.77 30.55
C ASP A 668 -5.71 8.06 29.18
N THR A 669 -6.54 7.02 29.10
CA THR A 669 -6.78 6.26 27.87
C THR A 669 -7.39 7.14 26.77
N PHE A 670 -8.35 8.00 27.11
CA PHE A 670 -8.90 9.01 26.19
C PHE A 670 -7.82 9.98 25.72
N THR A 671 -7.02 10.50 26.63
CA THR A 671 -5.99 11.51 26.34
C THR A 671 -4.93 10.94 25.39
N LYS A 672 -4.44 9.73 25.66
CA LYS A 672 -3.44 9.02 24.85
C LYS A 672 -3.95 8.68 23.45
N SER A 673 -5.14 8.06 23.37
CA SER A 673 -5.75 7.71 22.08
C SER A 673 -6.13 8.94 21.26
N CYS A 674 -6.65 9.98 21.90
CA CYS A 674 -6.89 11.26 21.25
C CYS A 674 -5.58 11.80 20.66
N ALA A 675 -4.48 11.87 21.44
CA ALA A 675 -3.19 12.39 20.97
C ALA A 675 -2.66 11.63 19.75
N GLY A 676 -2.73 10.29 19.78
CA GLY A 676 -2.33 9.46 18.64
C GLY A 676 -3.16 9.71 17.38
N TYR A 677 -4.49 9.80 17.48
CA TYR A 677 -5.33 10.14 16.32
C TYR A 677 -5.17 11.60 15.86
N CYS A 678 -4.85 12.55 16.76
CA CYS A 678 -4.50 13.93 16.38
C CYS A 678 -3.32 13.93 15.41
N VAL A 679 -2.25 13.25 15.80
CA VAL A 679 -1.00 13.22 15.04
C VAL A 679 -1.18 12.39 13.77
N ALA A 680 -1.80 11.21 13.85
CA ALA A 680 -2.02 10.35 12.69
C ALA A 680 -2.87 11.03 11.61
N THR A 681 -3.98 11.67 11.99
CA THR A 681 -4.85 12.35 11.02
C THR A 681 -4.20 13.59 10.41
N PHE A 682 -3.40 14.33 11.18
CA PHE A 682 -2.59 15.42 10.67
C PHE A 682 -1.55 14.95 9.64
N VAL A 683 -0.72 13.96 10.01
CA VAL A 683 0.34 13.45 9.12
C VAL A 683 -0.24 12.86 7.84
N LEU A 684 -1.33 12.08 7.94
CA LEU A 684 -1.95 11.44 6.77
C LEU A 684 -2.91 12.37 6.01
N GLY A 685 -3.21 13.55 6.54
CA GLY A 685 -4.13 14.51 5.91
C GLY A 685 -5.54 13.95 5.76
N ILE A 686 -6.03 13.23 6.77
CA ILE A 686 -7.34 12.59 6.75
C ILE A 686 -8.44 13.66 6.88
N GLY A 687 -9.30 13.75 5.87
CA GLY A 687 -10.42 14.71 5.83
C GLY A 687 -11.76 14.14 6.30
N ASP A 688 -12.82 14.95 6.20
CA ASP A 688 -14.22 14.64 6.56
C ASP A 688 -14.35 14.16 8.02
N ARG A 689 -13.67 14.84 8.96
CA ARG A 689 -13.66 14.47 10.38
C ARG A 689 -14.78 15.19 11.14
N HIS A 690 -15.80 14.42 11.53
CA HIS A 690 -16.95 14.90 12.30
C HIS A 690 -17.41 13.86 13.34
N SER A 691 -18.30 14.25 14.25
CA SER A 691 -18.74 13.41 15.39
C SER A 691 -19.42 12.08 15.03
N GLU A 692 -19.86 11.88 13.78
CA GLU A 692 -20.36 10.57 13.28
C GLU A 692 -19.22 9.59 12.96
N ASN A 693 -18.06 10.10 12.54
CA ASN A 693 -16.90 9.31 12.10
C ASN A 693 -15.79 9.25 13.16
N ILE A 694 -16.10 9.65 14.40
CA ILE A 694 -15.27 9.49 15.59
C ILE A 694 -16.06 8.65 16.60
N MET A 695 -15.44 7.62 17.13
CA MET A 695 -16.03 6.68 18.09
C MET A 695 -15.23 6.65 19.39
N MET A 696 -15.89 6.25 20.47
CA MET A 696 -15.29 6.06 21.78
C MET A 696 -15.77 4.75 22.40
N THR A 697 -14.86 3.98 22.98
CA THR A 697 -15.18 2.76 23.75
C THR A 697 -15.58 3.10 25.19
N GLU A 698 -16.27 2.19 25.89
CA GLU A 698 -16.67 2.41 27.28
C GLU A 698 -15.47 2.63 28.23
N GLU A 699 -14.28 2.13 27.87
CA GLU A 699 -13.00 2.34 28.58
C GLU A 699 -12.33 3.70 28.25
N GLY A 700 -12.97 4.54 27.43
CA GLY A 700 -12.45 5.87 27.07
C GLY A 700 -11.53 5.91 25.86
N GLN A 701 -11.27 4.81 25.15
CA GLN A 701 -10.44 4.85 23.94
C GLN A 701 -11.18 5.55 22.79
N VAL A 702 -10.57 6.58 22.21
CA VAL A 702 -11.08 7.26 21.01
C VAL A 702 -10.43 6.67 19.77
N PHE A 703 -11.23 6.49 18.72
CA PHE A 703 -10.73 6.09 17.41
C PHE A 703 -11.58 6.64 16.27
N HIS A 704 -10.96 6.78 15.11
CA HIS A 704 -11.59 7.31 13.91
C HIS A 704 -12.02 6.16 13.00
N ILE A 705 -13.11 6.36 12.26
CA ILE A 705 -13.62 5.43 11.24
C ILE A 705 -13.80 6.15 9.90
N ASP A 706 -14.02 5.39 8.82
CA ASP A 706 -14.38 5.89 7.48
C ASP A 706 -13.31 6.83 6.89
N PHE A 707 -12.22 6.27 6.37
CA PHE A 707 -11.03 7.02 5.92
C PHE A 707 -11.06 7.38 4.44
N GLY A 708 -12.25 7.60 3.89
CA GLY A 708 -12.47 7.79 2.45
C GLY A 708 -11.80 9.01 1.80
N HIS A 709 -11.08 9.85 2.56
CA HIS A 709 -10.27 10.96 2.04
C HIS A 709 -8.93 11.13 2.81
N PHE A 710 -7.77 11.08 2.13
CA PHE A 710 -6.42 11.27 2.70
C PHE A 710 -5.48 12.07 1.77
N LEU A 711 -4.28 12.43 2.24
CA LEU A 711 -3.30 13.28 1.53
C LEU A 711 -3.88 14.63 1.06
N ASN A 712 -4.80 15.20 1.85
CA ASN A 712 -5.43 16.51 1.60
C ASN A 712 -6.33 16.57 0.35
N HIS A 713 -6.79 15.42 -0.15
CA HIS A 713 -7.89 15.32 -1.12
C HIS A 713 -9.25 15.59 -0.45
N LYS A 714 -9.54 16.87 -0.18
CA LYS A 714 -10.78 17.29 0.48
C LYS A 714 -11.96 17.35 -0.49
N LYS A 715 -13.17 17.03 -0.02
CA LYS A 715 -14.41 17.27 -0.76
C LYS A 715 -14.57 18.77 -1.06
N LYS A 716 -14.68 19.13 -2.35
CA LYS A 716 -15.02 20.48 -2.82
C LYS A 716 -16.53 20.61 -3.01
N LYS A 717 -17.14 21.71 -2.55
CA LYS A 717 -18.54 22.06 -2.86
C LYS A 717 -18.56 23.48 -3.41
N PHE A 718 -19.11 23.68 -4.62
CA PHE A 718 -19.13 24.98 -5.32
C PHE A 718 -17.74 25.65 -5.46
N GLY A 719 -16.67 24.87 -5.66
CA GLY A 719 -15.31 25.40 -5.80
C GLY A 719 -14.63 25.83 -4.50
N ILE A 720 -15.31 25.73 -3.36
CA ILE A 720 -14.75 26.01 -2.02
C ILE A 720 -14.46 24.67 -1.32
N ASN A 721 -13.26 24.53 -0.76
CA ASN A 721 -12.91 23.39 0.08
C ASN A 721 -13.80 23.38 1.32
N ARG A 722 -14.50 22.26 1.56
CA ARG A 722 -15.48 22.16 2.63
C ARG A 722 -14.84 22.14 4.03
N GLU A 723 -13.55 21.85 4.13
CA GLU A 723 -12.82 21.82 5.40
C GLU A 723 -11.53 22.64 5.32
N ARG A 724 -11.35 23.57 6.24
CA ARG A 724 -10.15 24.43 6.30
C ARG A 724 -9.06 23.89 7.22
N VAL A 725 -9.41 23.02 8.18
CA VAL A 725 -8.50 22.55 9.23
C VAL A 725 -8.17 21.06 9.04
N PRO A 726 -6.90 20.64 9.18
CA PRO A 726 -6.49 19.24 9.04
C PRO A 726 -6.81 18.36 10.27
N PHE A 727 -7.25 18.95 11.38
CA PHE A 727 -7.57 18.24 12.63
C PHE A 727 -8.73 18.93 13.37
N VAL A 728 -9.62 18.15 14.00
CA VAL A 728 -10.77 18.67 14.76
C VAL A 728 -10.60 18.37 16.25
N LEU A 729 -9.95 19.29 16.99
CA LEU A 729 -9.93 19.30 18.44
C LEU A 729 -11.12 20.09 18.98
N THR A 730 -12.20 19.40 19.34
CA THR A 730 -13.37 20.09 19.89
C THR A 730 -13.19 20.45 21.36
N GLU A 731 -13.95 21.45 21.81
CA GLU A 731 -14.02 21.81 23.22
C GLU A 731 -14.47 20.62 24.10
N ASP A 732 -15.32 19.74 23.56
CA ASP A 732 -15.74 18.50 24.24
C ASP A 732 -14.53 17.63 24.62
N PHE A 733 -13.56 17.48 23.70
CA PHE A 733 -12.39 16.63 23.92
C PHE A 733 -11.43 17.29 24.92
N ILE A 734 -11.20 18.60 24.78
CA ILE A 734 -10.36 19.37 25.71
C ILE A 734 -10.96 19.30 27.12
N LYS A 735 -12.29 19.38 27.25
CA LYS A 735 -12.97 19.26 28.54
C LYS A 735 -12.78 17.88 29.19
N VAL A 736 -12.79 16.81 28.40
CA VAL A 736 -12.45 15.46 28.89
C VAL A 736 -11.00 15.41 29.38
N ILE A 737 -10.04 15.87 28.56
CA ILE A 737 -8.60 15.89 28.90
C ILE A 737 -8.36 16.68 30.19
N ALA A 738 -9.00 17.83 30.34
CA ALA A 738 -8.92 18.68 31.53
C ALA A 738 -9.80 18.21 32.70
N LYS A 739 -10.27 16.95 32.69
CA LYS A 739 -11.10 16.34 33.74
C LYS A 739 -12.36 17.15 34.12
N GLY A 740 -12.95 17.84 33.14
CA GLY A 740 -14.17 18.63 33.31
C GLY A 740 -13.96 20.06 33.81
N ALA A 741 -12.72 20.56 33.87
CA ALA A 741 -12.42 21.92 34.33
C ALA A 741 -13.20 23.01 33.57
N ASP A 742 -13.51 24.12 34.25
CA ASP A 742 -14.25 25.26 33.67
C ASP A 742 -13.44 26.03 32.63
N GLN A 743 -12.12 26.12 32.81
CA GLN A 743 -11.16 26.69 31.85
C GLN A 743 -10.21 25.60 31.33
N PRO A 744 -10.72 24.64 30.51
CA PRO A 744 -9.95 23.44 30.17
C PRO A 744 -8.69 23.74 29.34
N GLN A 745 -8.66 24.89 28.66
CA GLN A 745 -7.55 25.34 27.80
C GLN A 745 -6.34 25.86 28.56
N LYS A 746 -6.53 26.32 29.80
CA LYS A 746 -5.45 26.81 30.68
C LYS A 746 -5.02 25.75 31.70
N ASN A 747 -5.52 24.53 31.54
CA ASN A 747 -5.27 23.44 32.48
C ASN A 747 -3.93 22.76 32.14
N GLU A 748 -3.14 22.43 33.17
CA GLU A 748 -1.85 21.73 33.02
C GLU A 748 -1.98 20.39 32.27
N LEU A 749 -3.09 19.67 32.45
CA LEU A 749 -3.35 18.41 31.73
C LEU A 749 -3.47 18.62 30.22
N PHE A 750 -3.96 19.79 29.79
CA PHE A 750 -4.03 20.12 28.37
C PHE A 750 -2.64 20.45 27.81
N GLU A 751 -1.79 21.11 28.59
CA GLU A 751 -0.39 21.35 28.21
C GLU A 751 0.38 20.02 28.08
N GLN A 752 0.21 19.09 29.02
CA GLN A 752 0.78 17.73 28.95
C GLN A 752 0.31 16.98 27.70
N PHE A 753 -0.96 17.13 27.33
CA PHE A 753 -1.50 16.56 26.08
C PHE A 753 -0.83 17.15 24.83
N GLN A 754 -0.57 18.46 24.79
CA GLN A 754 0.16 19.09 23.69
C GLN A 754 1.60 18.57 23.59
N GLN A 755 2.28 18.43 24.73
CA GLN A 755 3.63 17.84 24.78
C GLN A 755 3.64 16.40 24.26
N LEU A 756 2.65 15.58 24.65
CA LEU A 756 2.49 14.21 24.15
C LEU A 756 2.28 14.18 22.63
N CYS A 757 1.47 15.09 22.08
CA CYS A 757 1.29 15.20 20.63
C CYS A 757 2.60 15.57 19.91
N GLY A 758 3.38 16.51 20.47
CA GLY A 758 4.69 16.89 19.93
C GLY A 758 5.68 15.72 19.93
N GLN A 759 5.76 14.97 21.02
CA GLN A 759 6.60 13.76 21.11
C GLN A 759 6.19 12.71 20.09
N ALA A 760 4.88 12.44 19.97
CA ALA A 760 4.34 11.50 18.99
C ALA A 760 4.63 11.92 17.54
N TYR A 761 4.51 13.21 17.22
CA TYR A 761 4.84 13.75 15.90
C TYR A 761 6.32 13.57 15.56
N LEU A 762 7.22 13.93 16.49
CA LEU A 762 8.67 13.80 16.29
C LEU A 762 9.09 12.33 16.15
N ALA A 763 8.47 11.41 16.90
CA ALA A 763 8.68 9.98 16.73
C ALA A 763 8.35 9.51 15.31
N LEU A 764 7.21 9.92 14.74
CA LEU A 764 6.88 9.57 13.34
C LEU A 764 7.83 10.21 12.34
N ARG A 765 8.28 11.45 12.60
CA ARG A 765 9.19 12.18 11.72
C ARG A 765 10.53 11.46 11.52
N LYS A 766 11.07 10.82 12.56
CA LYS A 766 12.28 9.98 12.45
C LYS A 766 12.14 8.86 11.41
N HIS A 767 10.91 8.45 11.12
CA HIS A 767 10.56 7.38 10.17
C HIS A 767 9.93 7.90 8.86
N ALA A 768 10.10 9.19 8.52
CA ALA A 768 9.52 9.79 7.31
C ALA A 768 9.87 9.01 6.02
N LYS A 769 11.13 8.55 5.89
CA LYS A 769 11.60 7.73 4.77
C LYS A 769 10.77 6.46 4.56
N LEU A 770 10.42 5.78 5.65
CA LEU A 770 9.59 4.58 5.61
C LEU A 770 8.18 4.90 5.12
N PHE A 771 7.54 5.94 5.66
CA PHE A 771 6.19 6.33 5.22
C PHE A 771 6.18 6.66 3.73
N ILE A 772 7.12 7.49 3.27
CA ILE A 772 7.24 7.85 1.85
C ILE A 772 7.38 6.59 1.00
N THR A 773 8.29 5.68 1.37
CA THR A 773 8.49 4.40 0.68
C THR A 773 7.21 3.57 0.61
N LEU A 774 6.50 3.40 1.73
CA LEU A 774 5.28 2.61 1.78
C LEU A 774 4.17 3.20 0.91
N PHE A 775 4.05 4.53 0.81
CA PHE A 775 3.08 5.17 -0.08
C PHE A 775 3.52 5.11 -1.55
N THR A 776 4.82 5.20 -1.85
CA THR A 776 5.35 5.03 -3.21
C THR A 776 5.04 3.63 -3.77
N LEU A 777 5.20 2.59 -2.94
CA LEU A 777 4.85 1.22 -3.33
C LEU A 777 3.35 1.03 -3.62
N MET A 778 2.50 1.93 -3.15
CA MET A 778 1.04 1.88 -3.34
C MET A 778 0.54 2.63 -4.59
N LEU A 779 1.41 3.32 -5.35
CA LEU A 779 1.00 4.06 -6.56
C LEU A 779 0.29 3.18 -7.61
N SER A 780 0.70 1.93 -7.75
CA SER A 780 0.10 0.95 -8.67
C SER A 780 -1.21 0.34 -8.17
N CYS A 781 -1.66 0.68 -6.96
CA CYS A 781 -2.91 0.19 -6.39
C CYS A 781 -4.13 0.76 -7.12
N GLY A 782 -4.03 1.94 -7.73
CA GLY A 782 -5.16 2.59 -8.41
C GLY A 782 -6.17 3.21 -7.43
N ILE A 783 -5.69 3.67 -6.27
CA ILE A 783 -6.46 4.51 -5.35
C ILE A 783 -6.52 5.92 -5.97
N PRO A 784 -7.71 6.53 -6.16
CA PRO A 784 -7.83 7.81 -6.85
C PRO A 784 -7.04 8.98 -6.24
N GLU A 785 -6.84 8.95 -4.92
CA GLU A 785 -6.14 10.01 -4.15
C GLU A 785 -4.64 9.73 -3.99
N LEU A 786 -4.13 8.68 -4.64
CA LEU A 786 -2.72 8.27 -4.64
C LEU A 786 -2.36 7.71 -6.01
N GLN A 787 -2.09 8.61 -6.95
CA GLN A 787 -1.78 8.28 -8.34
C GLN A 787 -0.41 8.79 -8.78
N SER A 788 0.18 9.73 -8.05
CA SER A 788 1.42 10.41 -8.41
C SER A 788 2.35 10.62 -7.22
N MET A 789 3.62 10.90 -7.52
CA MET A 789 4.59 11.31 -6.49
C MET A 789 4.20 12.63 -5.81
N ASP A 790 3.47 13.50 -6.51
CA ASP A 790 2.97 14.78 -5.97
C ASP A 790 1.99 14.57 -4.80
N ASP A 791 1.14 13.53 -4.89
CA ASP A 791 0.23 13.16 -3.81
C ASP A 791 1.01 12.80 -2.53
N ILE A 792 2.11 12.06 -2.70
CA ILE A 792 3.02 11.65 -1.61
C ILE A 792 3.79 12.85 -1.06
N GLY A 793 4.03 13.88 -1.88
CA GLY A 793 4.63 15.15 -1.48
C GLY A 793 3.91 15.82 -0.29
N TYR A 794 2.63 15.51 -0.06
CA TYR A 794 1.92 15.92 1.14
C TYR A 794 2.62 15.44 2.44
N LEU A 795 3.07 14.18 2.49
CA LEU A 795 3.75 13.61 3.66
C LEU A 795 5.07 14.31 3.95
N ARG A 796 5.84 14.63 2.89
CA ARG A 796 7.09 15.40 3.02
C ARG A 796 6.85 16.74 3.68
N LYS A 797 5.78 17.43 3.24
CA LYS A 797 5.37 18.72 3.78
C LYS A 797 4.93 18.62 5.24
N THR A 798 4.04 17.67 5.57
CA THR A 798 3.48 17.57 6.93
C THR A 798 4.50 17.09 7.96
N LEU A 799 5.46 16.25 7.57
CA LEU A 799 6.56 15.82 8.44
C LEU A 799 7.73 16.83 8.44
N ALA A 800 7.64 17.89 7.64
CA ALA A 800 8.67 18.92 7.51
C ALA A 800 10.08 18.33 7.34
N VAL A 801 10.24 17.41 6.38
CA VAL A 801 11.47 16.63 6.20
C VAL A 801 12.69 17.50 5.86
N GLU A 802 12.46 18.66 5.23
CA GLU A 802 13.51 19.62 4.84
C GLU A 802 13.95 20.56 5.98
N LYS A 803 13.28 20.50 7.14
CA LYS A 803 13.58 21.35 8.30
C LYS A 803 14.45 20.63 9.33
N SER A 804 15.07 21.37 10.23
CA SER A 804 15.64 20.76 11.45
C SER A 804 14.54 20.20 12.36
N GLU A 805 14.90 19.34 13.30
CA GLU A 805 13.95 18.77 14.26
C GLU A 805 13.24 19.87 15.09
N GLN A 806 13.98 20.89 15.52
CA GLN A 806 13.45 22.03 16.28
C GLN A 806 12.44 22.84 15.46
N GLU A 807 12.77 23.15 14.20
CA GLU A 807 11.87 23.87 13.30
C GLU A 807 10.63 23.04 12.93
N ALA A 808 10.77 21.72 12.82
CA ALA A 808 9.66 20.81 12.59
C ALA A 808 8.71 20.75 13.80
N ALA A 809 9.25 20.75 15.02
CA ALA A 809 8.47 20.83 16.26
C ALA A 809 7.68 22.15 16.33
N THR A 810 8.34 23.28 16.06
CA THR A 810 7.70 24.60 16.00
C THR A 810 6.60 24.64 14.94
N TYR A 811 6.88 24.11 13.74
CA TYR A 811 5.88 24.00 12.67
C TYR A 811 4.64 23.21 13.13
N PHE A 812 4.84 22.04 13.74
CA PHE A 812 3.73 21.24 14.24
C PHE A 812 2.93 21.98 15.33
N GLN A 813 3.62 22.64 16.27
CA GLN A 813 2.96 23.41 17.33
C GLN A 813 2.13 24.58 16.76
N GLU A 814 2.63 25.28 15.74
CA GLU A 814 1.88 26.32 15.03
C GLU A 814 0.63 25.74 14.34
N GLN A 815 0.76 24.60 13.64
CA GLN A 815 -0.39 23.93 13.01
C GLN A 815 -1.41 23.48 14.05
N PHE A 816 -0.95 22.95 15.19
CA PHE A 816 -1.80 22.55 16.30
C PHE A 816 -2.56 23.75 16.89
N ASN A 817 -1.86 24.85 17.16
CA ASN A 817 -2.45 26.08 17.70
C ASN A 817 -3.46 26.71 16.74
N ASN A 818 -3.16 26.70 15.44
CA ASN A 818 -4.07 27.20 14.40
C ASN A 818 -5.32 26.32 14.26
N ALA A 819 -5.17 25.00 14.35
CA ALA A 819 -6.30 24.09 14.31
C ALA A 819 -7.26 24.30 15.49
N TYR A 820 -6.69 24.57 16.66
CA TYR A 820 -7.42 24.91 17.87
C TYR A 820 -8.08 26.32 17.79
N GLY A 821 -7.38 27.34 17.29
CA GLY A 821 -7.90 28.71 17.12
C GLY A 821 -9.10 28.81 16.17
N GLY A 822 -9.29 27.83 15.28
CA GLY A 822 -10.44 27.68 14.38
C GLY A 822 -11.67 26.97 14.99
N SER A 823 -11.67 26.64 16.29
CA SER A 823 -12.76 25.91 16.97
C SER A 823 -14.15 26.54 16.77
N TRP A 824 -14.23 27.87 16.62
CA TRP A 824 -15.50 28.58 16.36
C TRP A 824 -16.08 28.26 14.96
N THR A 825 -15.22 28.12 13.94
CA THR A 825 -15.66 27.72 12.59
C THR A 825 -16.05 26.24 12.51
N THR A 826 -15.41 25.38 13.30
CA THR A 826 -15.71 23.94 13.35
C THR A 826 -17.08 23.66 13.98
N LYS A 827 -17.48 24.42 15.01
CA LYS A 827 -18.85 24.38 15.57
C LYS A 827 -19.92 24.75 14.54
N LEU A 828 -19.65 25.76 13.70
CA LEU A 828 -20.57 26.16 12.62
C LEU A 828 -20.66 25.08 11.53
N ASP A 829 -19.54 24.48 11.13
CA ASP A 829 -19.54 23.38 10.14
C ASP A 829 -20.30 22.15 10.67
N TRP A 830 -20.11 21.77 11.94
CA TRP A 830 -20.85 20.67 12.59
C TRP A 830 -22.34 20.99 12.71
N PHE A 831 -22.70 22.26 13.00
CA PHE A 831 -24.08 22.74 13.02
C PHE A 831 -24.75 22.66 11.63
N PHE A 832 -24.04 23.01 10.55
CA PHE A 832 -24.55 22.87 9.19
C PHE A 832 -24.66 21.41 8.74
N HIS A 833 -23.74 20.53 9.18
CA HIS A 833 -23.86 19.08 8.98
C HIS A 833 -25.10 18.52 9.72
N TYR A 834 -25.34 18.93 10.96
CA TYR A 834 -26.55 18.58 11.72
C TYR A 834 -27.84 19.02 11.03
N LEU A 835 -27.89 20.25 10.50
CA LEU A 835 -29.06 20.77 9.76
C LEU A 835 -29.31 20.00 8.44
N HIS A 836 -28.25 19.54 7.77
CA HIS A 836 -28.38 18.80 6.51
C HIS A 836 -28.95 17.40 6.70
N ASN A 837 -28.59 16.72 7.80
CA ASN A 837 -29.08 15.38 8.13
C ASN A 837 -30.52 15.37 8.64
N ARG A 838 -31.11 16.52 8.97
CA ARG A 838 -32.52 16.64 9.40
C ARG A 838 -33.50 16.80 8.23
N ASN A 839 -33.00 17.11 7.03
CA ASN A 839 -33.80 17.30 5.80
C ASN A 839 -33.68 16.10 4.82
N ARG A 840 -33.20 14.96 5.30
CA ARG A 840 -33.24 13.64 4.62
C ARG A 840 -33.91 12.66 5.56
#